data_AF-A0A9X1RZ28-F1
#
_entry.id   AF-A0A9X1RZ28-F1
#
_cell.length_a   1.000
_cell.length_b   1.000
_cell.length_c   1.000
_cell.angle_alpha   90.00
_cell.angle_beta   90.00
_cell.angle_gamma   90.00
#
_symmetry.space_group_name_H-M   'P 1'
#
loop_
_entity.id
_entity.type
_entity.pdbx_description
1 polymer ?
#
loop_
_entity_poly.entity_id
_entity_poly.type
_entity_poly.pdbx_seq_one_letter_code
_entity_poly.pdbx_strand_id
1 'polypeptide(L)'
;MSNTSRKRREALVYHAKPKPGKIEVVPTKKYATQRDLSLAYSPGVAEPCLEIEKDKENAYKYTTKGNLVAVISNGTAVLGLGDIGPEASKPVMEGKGLLFKIFADIDVFDIEVDTKDVDKFIETVKNIAPTFGGINLEDIKAPEAFEIERRLKAELDIPVMHDDQHGTAIISAAALLNALELAKKKIEKVKIVISGAGAAAVSCTKLYKAFGAKAENIVMLDSKGVIRKDRPNLSEEKAEFATARKIDTLDEAMKNADVFVGLSIADIVSPEMLKSMAKRPIVFAMANPNPEIDYQLAMDTRKDIIMATGRSDHPNQVNNVLGFPFIFRGALDVRATKINEEMKKAAVKALAELAKEAVPEQVNIAYGETRLNFGPDYIIPKPFDPRLIAKVPPAVAKAAMDSGVARQGIQDWDKYEEELLERMGNENKITRLLINRAKTNPKRIVFAEADHLDVLKAAQIVRDEGVGIPILLGRREVIKELMAEIDFEEDNVSIIDPKSDEEEEHRKNYAYKYWETRHRSGVTKYDAEKLMRERNYFAAMMVNEGDADALLSGYSRAYPTVVKPMLELIGMAKGVSRVAATNVMNTSRGPIFISDTSINIDPPAKDLAKIAQMTARTVQLFGMEPVIAMISYANFGSSKDPRAKKVKDAVSYLHRFHPELNVDGELQVDFALNREMLQSKFPFSKLAGKKVNTLIYPDLDSANSTYKLIKELNNVDSIGPIMMGMKKPVHILQLGASVEEMVNMAAVAVVDAQEKEKRAKK
;
A
#
# COMPACT_ATOMS: atom_id res chain seq x y z
N MET A 1 3.42 -16.64 33.65
CA MET A 1 4.39 -17.08 32.62
C MET A 1 5.24 -15.87 32.24
N SER A 2 6.55 -16.03 32.06
CA SER A 2 7.42 -14.92 31.61
C SER A 2 7.03 -14.44 30.20
N ASN A 3 7.30 -13.17 29.87
CA ASN A 3 6.98 -12.59 28.56
C ASN A 3 7.60 -13.41 27.40
N THR A 4 8.81 -13.95 27.60
CA THR A 4 9.51 -14.84 26.67
C THR A 4 8.77 -16.17 26.44
N SER A 5 8.21 -16.76 27.50
CA SER A 5 7.43 -18.01 27.40
C SER A 5 6.14 -17.81 26.60
N ARG A 6 5.52 -16.62 26.69
CA ARG A 6 4.34 -16.25 25.92
C ARG A 6 4.65 -16.07 24.43
N LYS A 7 5.68 -15.28 24.08
CA LYS A 7 6.11 -15.06 22.69
C LYS A 7 6.47 -16.38 21.98
N ARG A 8 7.17 -17.29 22.67
CA ARG A 8 7.48 -18.63 22.14
C ARG A 8 6.21 -19.41 21.81
N ARG A 9 5.23 -19.42 22.72
CA ARG A 9 3.96 -20.12 22.50
C ARG A 9 3.18 -19.53 21.32
N GLU A 10 3.11 -18.21 21.23
CA GLU A 10 2.44 -17.51 20.12
C GLU A 10 3.06 -17.89 18.77
N ALA A 11 4.40 -17.88 18.66
CA ALA A 11 5.10 -18.30 17.44
C ALA A 11 4.81 -19.76 17.06
N LEU A 12 4.82 -20.69 18.02
CA LEU A 12 4.54 -22.11 17.75
C LEU A 12 3.08 -22.35 17.36
N VAL A 13 2.14 -21.65 18.00
CA VAL A 13 0.71 -21.75 17.66
C VAL A 13 0.45 -21.19 16.27
N TYR A 14 1.07 -20.06 15.91
CA TYR A 14 0.98 -19.45 14.58
C TYR A 14 1.39 -20.41 13.46
N HIS A 15 2.43 -21.23 13.66
CA HIS A 15 2.86 -22.22 12.65
C HIS A 15 2.03 -23.52 12.65
N ALA A 16 1.25 -23.80 13.70
CA ALA A 16 0.57 -25.08 13.88
C ALA A 16 -0.96 -25.02 13.64
N LYS A 17 -1.57 -23.83 13.74
CA LYS A 17 -3.03 -23.67 13.77
C LYS A 17 -3.51 -22.52 12.87
N PRO A 18 -4.70 -22.65 12.26
CA PRO A 18 -5.58 -23.82 12.27
C PRO A 18 -5.07 -24.98 11.41
N LYS A 19 -4.21 -24.70 10.43
CA LYS A 19 -3.52 -25.65 9.55
C LYS A 19 -2.00 -25.45 9.71
N PRO A 20 -1.19 -26.52 9.74
CA PRO A 20 0.27 -26.39 9.84
C PRO A 20 0.88 -25.72 8.61
N GLY A 21 1.97 -24.98 8.84
CA GLY A 21 2.72 -24.27 7.79
C GLY A 21 2.14 -22.89 7.46
N LYS A 22 2.84 -22.14 6.60
CA LYS A 22 2.49 -20.75 6.25
C LYS A 22 2.04 -20.54 4.81
N ILE A 23 2.16 -21.57 3.98
CA ILE A 23 1.89 -21.50 2.53
C ILE A 23 1.02 -22.68 2.09
N GLU A 24 0.29 -22.50 1.00
CA GLU A 24 -0.47 -23.56 0.35
C GLU A 24 -0.52 -23.37 -1.17
N VAL A 25 -0.75 -24.47 -1.90
CA VAL A 25 -0.92 -24.44 -3.36
C VAL A 25 -2.41 -24.37 -3.68
N VAL A 26 -2.82 -23.33 -4.39
CA VAL A 26 -4.22 -23.09 -4.77
C VAL A 26 -4.38 -23.09 -6.30
N PRO A 27 -5.38 -23.80 -6.86
CA PRO A 27 -5.66 -23.74 -8.29
C PRO A 27 -6.12 -22.34 -8.74
N THR A 28 -5.61 -21.86 -9.87
CA THR A 28 -5.96 -20.53 -10.43
C THR A 28 -7.00 -20.57 -11.54
N LYS A 29 -7.37 -21.77 -12.01
CA LYS A 29 -8.37 -22.00 -13.08
C LYS A 29 -9.62 -22.67 -12.52
N LYS A 30 -10.74 -22.57 -13.21
CA LYS A 30 -11.95 -23.33 -12.87
C LYS A 30 -11.64 -24.83 -12.93
N TYR A 31 -12.23 -25.62 -12.02
CA TYR A 31 -12.00 -27.08 -11.90
C TYR A 31 -13.28 -27.85 -11.52
N ALA A 32 -14.45 -27.21 -11.58
CA ALA A 32 -15.69 -27.75 -11.02
C ALA A 32 -16.51 -28.61 -12.00
N THR A 33 -16.18 -28.57 -13.29
CA THR A 33 -16.93 -29.29 -14.33
C THR A 33 -16.05 -30.30 -15.08
N GLN A 34 -16.68 -31.27 -15.76
CA GLN A 34 -15.97 -32.19 -16.66
C GLN A 34 -15.18 -31.45 -17.74
N ARG A 35 -15.75 -30.36 -18.28
CA ARG A 35 -15.07 -29.51 -19.25
C ARG A 35 -13.81 -28.89 -18.64
N ASP A 36 -13.91 -28.35 -17.43
CA ASP A 36 -12.76 -27.76 -16.75
C ASP A 36 -11.65 -28.79 -16.54
N LEU A 37 -11.99 -30.01 -16.07
CA LEU A 37 -11.03 -31.10 -15.92
C LEU A 37 -10.40 -31.53 -17.25
N SER A 38 -11.17 -31.58 -18.34
CA SER A 38 -10.67 -31.93 -19.67
C SER A 38 -9.70 -30.89 -20.24
N LEU A 39 -9.73 -29.65 -19.76
CA LEU A 39 -8.82 -28.58 -20.14
C LEU A 39 -7.61 -28.50 -19.20
N ALA A 40 -7.83 -28.65 -17.89
CA ALA A 40 -6.78 -28.62 -16.88
C ALA A 40 -5.90 -29.87 -16.92
N TYR A 41 -6.44 -30.99 -17.42
CA TYR A 41 -5.75 -32.26 -17.53
C TYR A 41 -6.04 -32.92 -18.89
N SER A 42 -6.00 -34.25 -18.95
CA SER A 42 -6.21 -35.00 -20.18
C SER A 42 -7.65 -34.85 -20.71
N PRO A 43 -7.84 -34.65 -22.03
CA PRO A 43 -6.80 -34.60 -23.06
C PRO A 43 -6.21 -33.19 -23.30
N GLY A 44 -6.84 -32.12 -22.85
CA GLY A 44 -6.51 -30.74 -23.23
C GLY A 44 -5.11 -30.25 -22.82
N VAL A 45 -4.56 -30.78 -21.72
CA VAL A 45 -3.20 -30.44 -21.25
C VAL A 45 -2.09 -30.86 -22.25
N ALA A 46 -2.38 -31.77 -23.19
CA ALA A 46 -1.41 -32.16 -24.21
C ALA A 46 -1.01 -30.99 -25.13
N GLU A 47 -1.94 -30.08 -25.44
CA GLU A 47 -1.71 -28.95 -26.35
C GLU A 47 -0.61 -28.00 -25.83
N PRO A 48 -0.66 -27.45 -24.60
CA PRO A 48 0.44 -26.62 -24.10
C PRO A 48 1.76 -27.41 -23.97
N CYS A 49 1.74 -28.72 -23.70
CA CYS A 49 2.96 -29.54 -23.68
C CYS A 49 3.64 -29.59 -25.06
N LEU A 50 2.88 -29.85 -26.13
CA LEU A 50 3.39 -29.87 -27.51
C LEU A 50 3.87 -28.49 -27.96
N GLU A 51 3.23 -27.41 -27.53
CA GLU A 51 3.68 -26.05 -27.81
C GLU A 51 5.00 -25.70 -27.09
N ILE A 52 5.22 -26.23 -25.89
CA ILE A 52 6.49 -26.07 -25.14
C ILE A 52 7.60 -26.96 -25.72
N GLU A 53 7.26 -28.15 -26.22
CA GLU A 53 8.20 -29.03 -26.92
C GLU A 53 8.74 -28.34 -28.18
N LYS A 54 7.87 -27.66 -28.95
CA LYS A 54 8.26 -26.87 -30.13
C LYS A 54 9.12 -25.67 -29.77
N ASP A 55 8.77 -24.96 -28.70
CA ASP A 55 9.50 -23.78 -28.22
C ASP A 55 9.46 -23.69 -26.70
N LYS A 56 10.63 -23.87 -26.06
CA LYS A 56 10.76 -23.84 -24.60
C LYS A 56 10.35 -22.49 -23.98
N GLU A 57 10.40 -21.39 -24.73
CA GLU A 57 9.95 -20.08 -24.24
C GLU A 57 8.45 -20.04 -23.95
N ASN A 58 7.66 -20.93 -24.56
CA ASN A 58 6.23 -21.08 -24.25
C ASN A 58 5.99 -21.56 -22.82
N ALA A 59 7.00 -22.08 -22.11
CA ALA A 59 6.88 -22.39 -20.69
C ALA A 59 6.50 -21.15 -19.87
N TYR A 60 6.99 -19.96 -20.24
CA TYR A 60 6.62 -18.70 -19.58
C TYR A 60 5.19 -18.24 -19.89
N LYS A 61 4.57 -18.78 -20.95
CA LYS A 61 3.22 -18.43 -21.40
C LYS A 61 2.15 -19.37 -20.83
N TYR A 62 2.42 -20.67 -20.84
CA TYR A 62 1.43 -21.70 -20.50
C TYR A 62 1.62 -22.33 -19.12
N THR A 63 2.65 -21.93 -18.37
CA THR A 63 2.92 -22.43 -17.01
C THR A 63 3.14 -21.28 -16.02
N THR A 64 3.29 -21.61 -14.74
CA THR A 64 3.63 -20.66 -13.68
C THR A 64 5.09 -20.20 -13.69
N LYS A 65 5.96 -20.76 -14.54
CA LYS A 65 7.41 -20.48 -14.58
C LYS A 65 7.75 -19.01 -14.50
N GLY A 66 7.04 -18.13 -15.23
CA GLY A 66 7.33 -16.69 -15.26
C GLY A 66 7.08 -15.93 -13.96
N ASN A 67 6.37 -16.52 -13.00
CA ASN A 67 6.07 -15.90 -11.70
C ASN A 67 6.56 -16.73 -10.50
N LEU A 68 7.20 -17.87 -10.75
CA LEU A 68 7.55 -18.86 -9.73
C LEU A 68 9.03 -18.77 -9.37
N VAL A 69 9.35 -18.57 -8.09
CA VAL A 69 10.72 -18.55 -7.55
C VAL A 69 10.95 -19.75 -6.64
N ALA A 70 12.14 -20.36 -6.74
CA ALA A 70 12.58 -21.34 -5.74
C ALA A 70 13.30 -20.62 -4.61
N VAL A 71 12.89 -20.83 -3.36
CA VAL A 71 13.69 -20.49 -2.18
C VAL A 71 14.43 -21.75 -1.75
N ILE A 72 15.76 -21.79 -1.94
CA ILE A 72 16.55 -23.01 -1.77
C ILE A 72 17.56 -22.83 -0.64
N SER A 73 17.57 -23.77 0.30
CA SER A 73 18.52 -23.83 1.41
C SER A 73 18.95 -25.26 1.72
N ASN A 74 20.12 -25.44 2.34
CA ASN A 74 20.51 -26.69 3.00
C ASN A 74 20.53 -26.58 4.54
N GLY A 75 20.05 -25.45 5.09
CA GLY A 75 19.93 -25.23 6.53
C GLY A 75 21.26 -25.14 7.28
N THR A 76 22.35 -24.80 6.60
CA THR A 76 23.70 -24.77 7.20
C THR A 76 24.04 -23.44 7.89
N ALA A 77 23.26 -22.38 7.67
CA ALA A 77 23.45 -21.07 8.32
C ALA A 77 22.11 -20.39 8.62
N VAL A 78 21.19 -21.09 9.28
CA VAL A 78 19.83 -20.57 9.55
C VAL A 78 19.87 -19.45 10.59
N LEU A 79 19.65 -18.20 10.15
CA LEU A 79 19.66 -17.03 11.03
C LEU A 79 20.94 -16.98 11.89
N GLY A 80 20.79 -16.78 13.20
CA GLY A 80 21.88 -16.90 14.19
C GLY A 80 22.00 -18.29 14.83
N LEU A 81 21.28 -19.31 14.32
CA LEU A 81 21.24 -20.66 14.88
C LEU A 81 22.33 -21.58 14.30
N GLY A 82 22.88 -21.21 13.14
CA GLY A 82 23.92 -21.97 12.46
C GLY A 82 23.36 -23.18 11.70
N ASP A 83 24.14 -24.26 11.69
CA ASP A 83 23.83 -25.50 10.98
C ASP A 83 22.85 -26.35 11.79
N ILE A 84 21.55 -26.20 11.49
CA ILE A 84 20.45 -26.93 12.14
C ILE A 84 19.78 -27.94 11.20
N GLY A 85 20.25 -28.02 9.95
CA GLY A 85 19.77 -28.95 8.94
C GLY A 85 18.56 -28.46 8.15
N PRO A 86 18.28 -29.13 7.01
CA PRO A 86 17.25 -28.73 6.05
C PRO A 86 15.85 -28.67 6.66
N GLU A 87 15.38 -29.69 7.37
CA GLU A 87 14.00 -29.71 7.91
C GLU A 87 13.77 -28.62 8.95
N ALA A 88 14.78 -28.31 9.76
CA ALA A 88 14.71 -27.25 10.76
C ALA A 88 14.73 -25.84 10.12
N SER A 89 15.27 -25.72 8.90
CA SER A 89 15.26 -24.47 8.12
C SER A 89 13.91 -24.17 7.47
N LYS A 90 13.08 -25.20 7.22
CA LYS A 90 11.81 -25.10 6.50
C LYS A 90 10.89 -23.97 6.97
N PRO A 91 10.67 -23.74 8.29
CA PRO A 91 9.86 -22.62 8.72
C PRO A 91 10.40 -21.27 8.24
N VAL A 92 11.72 -21.08 8.13
CA VAL A 92 12.29 -19.83 7.60
C VAL A 92 12.02 -19.72 6.10
N MET A 93 12.18 -20.81 5.35
CA MET A 93 11.96 -20.85 3.90
C MET A 93 10.50 -20.61 3.51
N GLU A 94 9.54 -21.24 4.20
CA GLU A 94 8.11 -20.93 4.05
C GLU A 94 7.81 -19.46 4.37
N GLY A 95 8.53 -18.89 5.35
CA GLY A 95 8.45 -17.48 5.71
C GLY A 95 8.88 -16.58 4.55
N LYS A 96 9.99 -16.89 3.87
CA LYS A 96 10.43 -16.17 2.67
C LYS A 96 9.39 -16.28 1.55
N GLY A 97 8.81 -17.45 1.34
CA GLY A 97 7.72 -17.65 0.38
C GLY A 97 6.50 -16.77 0.66
N LEU A 98 6.07 -16.69 1.92
CA LEU A 98 5.01 -15.76 2.34
C LEU A 98 5.36 -14.31 2.01
N LEU A 99 6.58 -13.87 2.32
CA LEU A 99 7.03 -12.49 2.07
C LEU A 99 7.08 -12.14 0.58
N PHE A 100 7.58 -13.05 -0.27
CA PHE A 100 7.52 -12.90 -1.73
C PHE A 100 6.08 -12.71 -2.22
N LYS A 101 5.14 -13.51 -1.70
CA LYS A 101 3.75 -13.45 -2.13
C LYS A 101 3.06 -12.15 -1.71
N ILE A 102 3.18 -11.77 -0.43
CA ILE A 102 2.44 -10.61 0.09
C ILE A 102 3.01 -9.28 -0.36
N PHE A 103 4.32 -9.17 -0.67
CA PHE A 103 4.95 -7.91 -1.04
C PHE A 103 5.17 -7.72 -2.53
N ALA A 104 5.15 -8.79 -3.33
CA ALA A 104 5.46 -8.72 -4.75
C ALA A 104 4.62 -9.62 -5.65
N ASP A 105 3.60 -10.31 -5.10
CA ASP A 105 2.78 -11.28 -5.84
C ASP A 105 3.62 -12.34 -6.58
N ILE A 106 4.70 -12.80 -5.94
CA ILE A 106 5.57 -13.85 -6.47
C ILE A 106 5.20 -15.17 -5.81
N ASP A 107 4.96 -16.19 -6.63
CA ASP A 107 4.68 -17.54 -6.14
C ASP A 107 6.02 -18.23 -5.81
N VAL A 108 6.04 -19.00 -4.73
CA VAL A 108 7.26 -19.63 -4.23
C VAL A 108 7.04 -21.11 -3.92
N PHE A 109 8.03 -21.92 -4.29
CA PHE A 109 8.28 -23.19 -3.61
C PHE A 109 9.57 -23.07 -2.80
N ASP A 110 9.47 -23.42 -1.52
CA ASP A 110 10.62 -23.67 -0.66
C ASP A 110 11.16 -25.08 -0.92
N ILE A 111 12.49 -25.19 -1.06
CA ILE A 111 13.21 -26.42 -1.39
C ILE A 111 14.37 -26.58 -0.42
N GLU A 112 14.19 -27.48 0.55
CA GLU A 112 15.24 -27.85 1.51
C GLU A 112 16.07 -29.03 0.97
N VAL A 113 17.34 -28.80 0.67
CA VAL A 113 18.26 -29.79 0.08
C VAL A 113 19.15 -30.39 1.16
N ASP A 114 19.01 -31.70 1.42
CA ASP A 114 19.85 -32.42 2.39
C ASP A 114 21.22 -32.80 1.80
N THR A 115 22.04 -31.78 1.54
CA THR A 115 23.45 -32.00 1.20
C THR A 115 24.34 -30.84 1.62
N LYS A 116 25.53 -31.19 2.10
CA LYS A 116 26.62 -30.24 2.41
C LYS A 116 27.70 -30.21 1.33
N ASP A 117 27.57 -31.08 0.32
CA ASP A 117 28.46 -31.16 -0.82
C ASP A 117 28.06 -30.09 -1.86
N VAL A 118 28.99 -29.20 -2.18
CA VAL A 118 28.76 -28.05 -3.07
C VAL A 118 28.36 -28.50 -4.47
N ASP A 119 29.02 -29.53 -5.01
CA ASP A 119 28.75 -30.00 -6.37
C ASP A 119 27.37 -30.66 -6.46
N LYS A 120 27.02 -31.49 -5.48
CA LYS A 120 25.68 -32.12 -5.41
C LYS A 120 24.57 -31.09 -5.22
N PHE A 121 24.82 -30.06 -4.42
CA PHE A 121 23.86 -28.96 -4.24
C PHE A 121 23.63 -28.24 -5.58
N ILE A 122 24.70 -27.84 -6.26
CA ILE A 122 24.63 -27.16 -7.56
C ILE A 122 23.93 -28.05 -8.59
N GLU A 123 24.28 -29.33 -8.68
CA GLU A 123 23.66 -30.29 -9.59
C GLU A 123 22.15 -30.41 -9.33
N THR A 124 21.75 -30.52 -8.07
CA THR A 124 20.34 -30.58 -7.66
C THR A 124 19.58 -29.34 -8.14
N VAL A 125 20.12 -28.14 -7.86
CA VAL A 125 19.50 -26.88 -8.25
C VAL A 125 19.38 -26.76 -9.77
N LYS A 126 20.41 -27.17 -10.52
CA LYS A 126 20.38 -27.16 -11.99
C LYS A 126 19.31 -28.08 -12.56
N ASN A 127 19.17 -29.27 -12.00
CA ASN A 127 18.21 -30.25 -12.48
C ASN A 127 16.75 -29.81 -12.28
N ILE A 128 16.47 -28.98 -11.26
CA ILE A 128 15.12 -28.47 -10.98
C ILE A 128 14.85 -27.07 -11.57
N ALA A 129 15.88 -26.35 -12.04
CA ALA A 129 15.76 -25.02 -12.62
C ALA A 129 14.70 -24.85 -13.73
N PRO A 130 14.40 -25.86 -14.59
CA PRO A 130 13.34 -25.73 -15.60
C PRO A 130 11.97 -25.32 -15.03
N THR A 131 11.66 -25.65 -13.77
CA THR A 131 10.40 -25.30 -13.09
C THR A 131 10.29 -23.80 -12.79
N PHE A 132 11.41 -23.12 -12.55
CA PHE A 132 11.44 -21.81 -11.90
C PHE A 132 11.79 -20.68 -12.87
N GLY A 133 11.25 -19.49 -12.60
CA GLY A 133 11.61 -18.24 -13.26
C GLY A 133 12.76 -17.52 -12.58
N GLY A 134 13.11 -17.89 -11.35
CA GLY A 134 14.25 -17.38 -10.59
C GLY A 134 14.57 -18.25 -9.37
N ILE A 135 15.77 -18.08 -8.81
CA ILE A 135 16.27 -18.85 -7.66
C ILE A 135 16.80 -17.91 -6.59
N ASN A 136 16.22 -18.00 -5.41
CA ASN A 136 16.68 -17.33 -4.19
C ASN A 136 17.41 -18.34 -3.30
N LEU A 137 18.73 -18.16 -3.13
CA LEU A 137 19.54 -18.95 -2.21
C LEU A 137 19.47 -18.33 -0.81
N GLU A 138 19.29 -19.17 0.21
CA GLU A 138 19.04 -18.71 1.59
C GLU A 138 19.74 -19.59 2.63
N ASP A 139 20.25 -18.99 3.70
CA ASP A 139 20.77 -19.69 4.89
C ASP A 139 21.83 -20.77 4.58
N ILE A 140 22.74 -20.47 3.63
CA ILE A 140 23.87 -21.34 3.26
C ILE A 140 25.16 -20.78 3.87
N LYS A 141 25.94 -21.62 4.56
CA LYS A 141 27.18 -21.19 5.20
C LYS A 141 28.25 -20.75 4.19
N ALA A 142 29.09 -19.81 4.61
CA ALA A 142 30.33 -19.46 3.91
C ALA A 142 31.48 -20.38 4.35
N PRO A 143 32.46 -20.69 3.46
CA PRO A 143 32.65 -20.13 2.12
C PRO A 143 31.83 -20.79 1.00
N GLU A 144 31.17 -21.92 1.26
CA GLU A 144 30.47 -22.72 0.25
C GLU A 144 29.41 -21.91 -0.52
N ALA A 145 28.68 -21.03 0.17
CA ALA A 145 27.68 -20.14 -0.41
C ALA A 145 28.20 -19.30 -1.59
N PHE A 146 29.46 -18.85 -1.55
CA PHE A 146 30.04 -18.05 -2.62
C PHE A 146 30.25 -18.86 -3.89
N GLU A 147 30.76 -20.08 -3.76
CA GLU A 147 31.01 -20.96 -4.90
C GLU A 147 29.70 -21.44 -5.53
N ILE A 148 28.72 -21.79 -4.68
CA ILE A 148 27.36 -22.16 -5.11
C ILE A 148 26.74 -21.03 -5.93
N GLU A 149 26.71 -19.80 -5.40
CA GLU A 149 26.13 -18.66 -6.12
C GLU A 149 26.89 -18.35 -7.41
N ARG A 150 28.22 -18.32 -7.37
CA ARG A 150 29.07 -18.01 -8.54
C ARG A 150 28.79 -18.99 -9.68
N ARG A 151 28.76 -20.29 -9.39
CA ARG A 151 28.52 -21.33 -10.39
C ARG A 151 27.09 -21.32 -10.90
N LEU A 152 26.09 -21.22 -10.02
CA LEU A 152 24.69 -21.17 -10.44
C LEU A 152 24.40 -19.94 -11.32
N LYS A 153 24.95 -18.76 -11.01
CA LYS A 153 24.83 -17.56 -11.86
C LYS A 153 25.50 -17.69 -13.23
N ALA A 154 26.52 -18.54 -13.34
CA ALA A 154 27.24 -18.78 -14.59
C ALA A 154 26.60 -19.90 -15.43
N GLU A 155 26.03 -20.91 -14.78
CA GLU A 155 25.54 -22.13 -15.42
C GLU A 155 24.03 -22.11 -15.70
N LEU A 156 23.27 -21.22 -15.04
CA LEU A 156 21.83 -21.06 -15.27
C LEU A 156 21.51 -19.85 -16.14
N ASP A 157 20.35 -19.91 -16.77
CA ASP A 157 19.84 -18.87 -17.68
C ASP A 157 18.67 -18.06 -17.07
N ILE A 158 18.42 -18.26 -15.78
CA ILE A 158 17.43 -17.59 -14.94
C ILE A 158 18.14 -16.83 -13.79
N PRO A 159 17.54 -15.78 -13.23
CA PRO A 159 18.16 -14.98 -12.19
C PRO A 159 18.35 -15.78 -10.90
N VAL A 160 19.59 -15.78 -10.41
CA VAL A 160 20.00 -16.36 -9.13
C VAL A 160 20.51 -15.24 -8.23
N MET A 161 20.05 -15.20 -6.98
CA MET A 161 20.52 -14.28 -5.95
C MET A 161 20.59 -14.98 -4.60
N HIS A 162 21.66 -14.77 -3.86
CA HIS A 162 21.71 -15.12 -2.44
C HIS A 162 21.28 -13.95 -1.55
N ASP A 163 20.18 -14.10 -0.81
CA ASP A 163 19.58 -12.98 -0.07
C ASP A 163 20.45 -12.51 1.09
N ASP A 164 20.99 -13.42 1.91
CA ASP A 164 21.87 -13.07 3.04
C ASP A 164 23.13 -12.29 2.62
N GLN A 165 23.55 -12.45 1.37
CA GLN A 165 24.67 -11.71 0.81
C GLN A 165 24.22 -10.38 0.22
N HIS A 166 23.32 -10.44 -0.76
CA HIS A 166 23.01 -9.31 -1.61
C HIS A 166 21.84 -8.47 -1.06
N GLY A 167 20.86 -9.08 -0.42
CA GLY A 167 19.76 -8.39 0.26
C GLY A 167 20.30 -7.44 1.33
N THR A 168 21.10 -7.95 2.27
CA THR A 168 21.70 -7.14 3.33
C THR A 168 22.60 -6.03 2.78
N ALA A 169 23.38 -6.31 1.73
CA ALA A 169 24.20 -5.30 1.07
C ALA A 169 23.37 -4.14 0.49
N ILE A 170 22.28 -4.45 -0.22
CA ILE A 170 21.44 -3.44 -0.87
C ILE A 170 20.76 -2.53 0.17
N ILE A 171 20.15 -3.12 1.20
CA ILE A 171 19.42 -2.32 2.21
C ILE A 171 20.40 -1.49 3.04
N SER A 172 21.53 -2.07 3.43
CA SER A 172 22.56 -1.33 4.17
C SER A 172 23.20 -0.22 3.34
N ALA A 173 23.41 -0.41 2.03
CA ALA A 173 23.91 0.64 1.16
C ALA A 173 22.90 1.79 0.99
N ALA A 174 21.61 1.48 0.84
CA ALA A 174 20.56 2.49 0.75
C ALA A 174 20.49 3.34 2.03
N ALA A 175 20.46 2.68 3.19
CA ALA A 175 20.51 3.34 4.49
C ALA A 175 21.79 4.17 4.66
N LEU A 176 22.96 3.66 4.22
CA LEU A 176 24.24 4.35 4.35
C LEU A 176 24.26 5.65 3.53
N LEU A 177 23.76 5.63 2.29
CA LEU A 177 23.72 6.84 1.45
C LEU A 177 22.91 7.96 2.12
N ASN A 178 21.74 7.61 2.64
CA ASN A 178 20.87 8.54 3.36
C ASN A 178 21.48 9.02 4.69
N ALA A 179 22.09 8.12 5.46
CA ALA A 179 22.77 8.47 6.70
C ALA A 179 23.98 9.40 6.45
N LEU A 180 24.75 9.18 5.39
CA LEU A 180 25.86 10.04 4.99
C LEU A 180 25.38 11.45 4.60
N GLU A 181 24.27 11.53 3.86
CA GLU A 181 23.64 12.81 3.50
C GLU A 181 23.21 13.58 4.75
N LEU A 182 22.48 12.93 5.67
CA LEU A 182 22.10 13.52 6.94
C LEU A 182 23.31 13.95 7.76
N ALA A 183 24.36 13.12 7.83
CA ALA A 183 25.61 13.41 8.52
C ALA A 183 26.46 14.49 7.83
N LYS A 184 26.12 14.89 6.59
CA LYS A 184 26.87 15.80 5.72
C LYS A 184 28.29 15.28 5.42
N LYS A 185 28.43 13.97 5.20
CA LYS A 185 29.69 13.28 4.91
C LYS A 185 29.70 12.75 3.48
N LYS A 186 30.88 12.74 2.85
CA LYS A 186 31.07 12.17 1.51
C LYS A 186 31.65 10.76 1.59
N ILE A 187 31.05 9.80 0.89
CA ILE A 187 31.41 8.37 0.98
C ILE A 187 32.89 8.10 0.65
N GLU A 188 33.50 8.89 -0.23
CA GLU A 188 34.90 8.74 -0.60
C GLU A 188 35.89 9.18 0.50
N LYS A 189 35.42 9.90 1.54
CA LYS A 189 36.25 10.43 2.63
C LYS A 189 36.04 9.75 3.97
N VAL A 190 34.96 8.99 4.15
CA VAL A 190 34.61 8.40 5.45
C VAL A 190 35.49 7.21 5.79
N LYS A 191 35.82 7.07 7.08
CA LYS A 191 36.47 5.89 7.64
C LYS A 191 35.42 4.87 8.07
N ILE A 192 35.43 3.69 7.45
CA ILE A 192 34.44 2.63 7.67
C ILE A 192 35.09 1.48 8.42
N VAL A 193 34.49 1.08 9.52
CA VAL A 193 34.87 -0.11 10.30
C VAL A 193 33.79 -1.17 10.09
N ILE A 194 34.21 -2.37 9.73
CA ILE A 194 33.32 -3.50 9.46
C ILE A 194 33.67 -4.63 10.43
N SER A 195 32.75 -4.95 11.33
CA SER A 195 32.87 -6.09 12.23
C SER A 195 32.18 -7.29 11.58
N GLY A 196 32.98 -8.30 11.20
CA GLY A 196 32.53 -9.45 10.43
C GLY A 196 33.25 -9.55 9.09
N ALA A 197 33.55 -10.78 8.68
CA ALA A 197 34.16 -11.10 7.39
C ALA A 197 33.46 -12.28 6.70
N GLY A 198 32.17 -12.47 7.02
CA GLY A 198 31.30 -13.44 6.37
C GLY A 198 30.69 -12.89 5.08
N ALA A 199 29.76 -13.65 4.49
CA ALA A 199 29.21 -13.36 3.17
C ALA A 199 28.45 -12.02 3.08
N ALA A 200 27.67 -11.68 4.10
CA ALA A 200 27.02 -10.38 4.22
C ALA A 200 28.06 -9.23 4.27
N ALA A 201 29.06 -9.33 5.15
CA ALA A 201 30.06 -8.28 5.34
C ALA A 201 30.87 -8.01 4.07
N VAL A 202 31.31 -9.08 3.39
CA VAL A 202 32.00 -8.99 2.10
C VAL A 202 31.13 -8.31 1.05
N SER A 203 29.86 -8.71 0.94
CA SER A 203 28.92 -8.14 -0.04
C SER A 203 28.59 -6.67 0.22
N CYS A 204 28.31 -6.29 1.47
CA CYS A 204 28.11 -4.89 1.86
C CYS A 204 29.34 -4.05 1.49
N THR A 205 30.55 -4.53 1.81
CA THR A 205 31.79 -3.81 1.52
C THR A 205 32.02 -3.61 0.03
N LYS A 206 31.78 -4.63 -0.79
CA LYS A 206 31.87 -4.53 -2.26
C LYS A 206 30.89 -3.51 -2.81
N LEU A 207 29.66 -3.50 -2.30
CA LEU A 207 28.65 -2.55 -2.75
C LEU A 207 28.98 -1.11 -2.29
N TYR A 208 29.46 -0.90 -1.07
CA TYR A 208 29.95 0.42 -0.62
C TYR A 208 31.09 0.93 -1.49
N LYS A 209 32.05 0.06 -1.86
CA LYS A 209 33.12 0.39 -2.83
C LYS A 209 32.54 0.80 -4.18
N ALA A 210 31.51 0.09 -4.67
CA ALA A 210 30.82 0.41 -5.92
C ALA A 210 30.10 1.77 -5.89
N PHE A 211 29.72 2.26 -4.70
CA PHE A 211 29.18 3.60 -4.48
C PHE A 211 30.24 4.67 -4.16
N GLY A 212 31.53 4.31 -4.13
CA GLY A 212 32.65 5.26 -4.03
C GLY A 212 33.48 5.18 -2.74
N ALA A 213 33.16 4.28 -1.80
CA ALA A 213 33.99 4.07 -0.62
C ALA A 213 35.41 3.61 -1.01
N LYS A 214 36.44 4.25 -0.44
CA LYS A 214 37.85 3.95 -0.76
C LYS A 214 38.36 2.81 0.10
N ALA A 215 38.98 1.80 -0.53
CA ALA A 215 39.51 0.63 0.15
C ALA A 215 40.52 0.98 1.27
N GLU A 216 41.35 2.00 1.07
CA GLU A 216 42.29 2.50 2.09
C GLU A 216 41.63 3.05 3.38
N ASN A 217 40.36 3.44 3.30
CA ASN A 217 39.59 3.97 4.43
C ASN A 217 38.77 2.89 5.16
N ILE A 218 38.77 1.66 4.67
CA ILE A 218 38.00 0.55 5.24
C ILE A 218 38.91 -0.32 6.12
N VAL A 219 38.40 -0.70 7.28
CA VAL A 219 39.02 -1.69 8.18
C VAL A 219 38.01 -2.78 8.46
N MET A 220 38.33 -4.02 8.07
CA MET A 220 37.49 -5.18 8.31
C MET A 220 38.10 -6.07 9.38
N LEU A 221 37.27 -6.63 10.25
CA LEU A 221 37.67 -7.53 11.33
C LEU A 221 36.97 -8.88 11.18
N ASP A 222 37.69 -9.96 11.47
CA ASP A 222 37.10 -11.30 11.64
C ASP A 222 37.25 -11.79 13.08
N SER A 223 36.88 -13.04 13.36
CA SER A 223 36.97 -13.62 14.70
C SER A 223 38.38 -13.68 15.31
N LYS A 224 39.44 -13.43 14.52
CA LYS A 224 40.83 -13.35 15.01
C LYS A 224 41.38 -11.93 15.00
N GLY A 225 40.53 -10.91 14.84
CA GLY A 225 40.91 -9.49 14.86
C GLY A 225 40.99 -8.86 13.48
N VAL A 226 41.73 -7.74 13.39
CA VAL A 226 41.82 -6.93 12.16
C VAL A 226 42.44 -7.73 11.01
N ILE A 227 41.83 -7.64 9.83
CA ILE A 227 42.36 -8.21 8.59
C ILE A 227 43.42 -7.24 8.04
N ARG A 228 44.69 -7.51 8.36
CA ARG A 228 45.83 -6.74 7.88
C ARG A 228 46.63 -7.47 6.80
N LYS A 229 47.31 -6.71 5.94
CA LYS A 229 48.15 -7.27 4.86
C LYS A 229 49.31 -8.15 5.36
N ASP A 230 49.79 -7.92 6.58
CA ASP A 230 50.88 -8.67 7.22
C ASP A 230 50.40 -9.87 8.06
N ARG A 231 49.09 -10.13 8.13
CA ARG A 231 48.53 -11.25 8.88
C ARG A 231 48.72 -12.57 8.11
N PRO A 232 49.31 -13.62 8.73
CA PRO A 232 49.52 -14.90 8.06
C PRO A 232 48.20 -15.65 7.81
N ASN A 233 48.17 -16.50 6.77
CA ASN A 233 47.08 -17.42 6.46
C ASN A 233 45.71 -16.75 6.19
N LEU A 234 45.69 -15.62 5.49
CA LEU A 234 44.45 -15.05 4.96
C LEU A 234 43.95 -15.85 3.75
N SER A 235 42.64 -16.10 3.69
CA SER A 235 42.02 -16.63 2.47
C SER A 235 42.06 -15.59 1.35
N GLU A 236 41.95 -16.04 0.11
CA GLU A 236 41.97 -15.14 -1.06
C GLU A 236 40.86 -14.07 -0.98
N GLU A 237 39.66 -14.45 -0.51
CA GLU A 237 38.55 -13.51 -0.37
C GLU A 237 38.82 -12.46 0.70
N LYS A 238 39.47 -12.84 1.82
CA LYS A 238 39.81 -11.92 2.92
C LYS A 238 40.97 -11.00 2.54
N ALA A 239 41.89 -11.47 1.70
CA ALA A 239 43.02 -10.68 1.25
C ALA A 239 42.59 -9.42 0.47
N GLU A 240 41.44 -9.47 -0.23
CA GLU A 240 40.86 -8.30 -0.93
C GLU A 240 40.53 -7.13 0.02
N PHE A 241 40.23 -7.43 1.29
CA PHE A 241 39.81 -6.47 2.31
C PHE A 241 40.91 -6.14 3.33
N ALA A 242 42.13 -6.64 3.10
CA ALA A 242 43.24 -6.47 4.02
C ALA A 242 43.75 -5.01 4.04
N THR A 243 43.73 -4.40 5.23
CA THR A 243 44.21 -3.02 5.41
C THR A 243 45.74 -2.97 5.57
N ALA A 244 46.35 -1.88 5.09
CA ALA A 244 47.76 -1.57 5.34
C ALA A 244 47.97 -0.74 6.62
N ARG A 245 46.88 -0.30 7.26
CA ARG A 245 46.92 0.50 8.50
C ARG A 245 47.39 -0.36 9.67
N LYS A 246 48.27 0.19 10.50
CA LYS A 246 48.72 -0.45 11.76
C LYS A 246 47.66 -0.28 12.84
N ILE A 247 46.67 -1.16 12.82
CA ILE A 247 45.53 -1.21 13.75
C ILE A 247 45.35 -2.68 14.14
N ASP A 248 45.35 -2.96 15.43
CA ASP A 248 45.36 -4.34 15.95
C ASP A 248 43.99 -4.76 16.50
N THR A 249 43.20 -3.82 17.01
CA THR A 249 41.95 -4.11 17.72
C THR A 249 40.74 -3.36 17.17
N LEU A 250 39.54 -3.81 17.54
CA LEU A 250 38.30 -3.10 17.24
C LEU A 250 38.29 -1.71 17.88
N ASP A 251 38.71 -1.59 19.13
CA ASP A 251 38.82 -0.31 19.84
C ASP A 251 39.68 0.71 19.08
N GLU A 252 40.81 0.27 18.53
CA GLU A 252 41.68 1.13 17.73
C GLU A 252 41.05 1.49 16.38
N ALA A 253 40.35 0.55 15.74
CA ALA A 253 39.65 0.80 14.49
C ALA A 253 38.53 1.84 14.64
N MET A 254 37.82 1.81 15.79
CA MET A 254 36.70 2.70 16.10
C MET A 254 37.10 4.14 16.37
N LYS A 255 38.35 4.40 16.81
CA LYS A 255 38.86 5.75 17.06
C LYS A 255 38.78 6.62 15.80
N ASN A 256 38.02 7.71 15.88
CA ASN A 256 37.73 8.63 14.77
C ASN A 256 37.11 7.94 13.53
N ALA A 257 36.46 6.78 13.68
CA ALA A 257 35.69 6.18 12.61
C ALA A 257 34.42 6.99 12.34
N ASP A 258 34.02 7.10 11.08
CA ASP A 258 32.77 7.78 10.69
C ASP A 258 31.59 6.82 10.65
N VAL A 259 31.85 5.57 10.27
CA VAL A 259 30.84 4.54 10.04
C VAL A 259 31.31 3.25 10.71
N PHE A 260 30.41 2.62 11.47
CA PHE A 260 30.55 1.25 11.94
C PHE A 260 29.45 0.38 11.31
N VAL A 261 29.82 -0.79 10.81
CA VAL A 261 28.91 -1.79 10.24
C VAL A 261 29.17 -3.13 10.90
N GLY A 262 28.25 -3.55 11.76
CA GLY A 262 28.26 -4.81 12.48
C GLY A 262 27.45 -5.88 11.73
N LEU A 263 28.14 -6.96 11.37
CA LEU A 263 27.60 -8.18 10.77
C LEU A 263 28.28 -9.40 11.44
N SER A 264 28.28 -9.38 12.77
CA SER A 264 29.12 -10.25 13.61
C SER A 264 28.34 -10.83 14.80
N ILE A 265 28.89 -10.74 16.02
CA ILE A 265 28.30 -11.29 17.24
C ILE A 265 27.75 -10.16 18.13
N ALA A 266 26.82 -10.52 19.00
CA ALA A 266 26.20 -9.60 19.94
C ALA A 266 27.21 -8.99 20.92
N ASP A 267 26.89 -7.77 21.40
CA ASP A 267 27.55 -7.10 22.54
C ASP A 267 29.09 -6.90 22.39
N ILE A 268 29.59 -6.79 21.17
CA ILE A 268 31.03 -6.56 20.89
C ILE A 268 31.44 -5.09 20.90
N VAL A 269 30.49 -4.15 20.76
CA VAL A 269 30.76 -2.71 20.75
C VAL A 269 30.45 -2.11 22.13
N SER A 270 31.44 -1.43 22.73
CA SER A 270 31.28 -0.78 24.04
C SER A 270 30.89 0.71 23.92
N PRO A 271 30.31 1.30 24.99
CA PRO A 271 30.07 2.74 25.06
C PRO A 271 31.34 3.60 24.84
N GLU A 272 32.50 3.13 25.28
CA GLU A 272 33.79 3.80 25.11
C GLU A 272 34.20 3.84 23.64
N MET A 273 34.01 2.74 22.91
CA MET A 273 34.24 2.69 21.47
C MET A 273 33.35 3.70 20.74
N LEU A 274 32.05 3.74 21.06
CA LEU A 274 31.12 4.72 20.49
C LEU A 274 31.57 6.16 20.77
N LYS A 275 31.97 6.48 22.00
CA LYS A 275 32.48 7.82 22.37
C LYS A 275 33.76 8.20 21.63
N SER A 276 34.55 7.23 21.17
CA SER A 276 35.80 7.46 20.44
C SER A 276 35.62 7.74 18.94
N MET A 277 34.44 7.48 18.37
CA MET A 277 34.15 7.69 16.95
C MET A 277 34.10 9.19 16.60
N ALA A 278 34.14 9.51 15.30
CA ALA A 278 34.01 10.89 14.80
C ALA A 278 32.65 11.52 15.14
N LYS A 279 32.52 12.85 14.98
CA LYS A 279 31.24 13.56 15.14
C LYS A 279 30.19 13.01 14.17
N ARG A 280 28.93 12.95 14.61
CA ARG A 280 27.79 12.38 13.90
C ARG A 280 28.12 11.00 13.30
N PRO A 281 28.47 10.02 14.15
CA PRO A 281 28.82 8.69 13.67
C PRO A 281 27.59 7.98 13.11
N ILE A 282 27.81 7.12 12.13
CA ILE A 282 26.80 6.22 11.59
C ILE A 282 27.10 4.83 12.13
N VAL A 283 26.13 4.19 12.79
CA VAL A 283 26.34 2.89 13.46
C VAL A 283 25.24 1.94 13.03
N PHE A 284 25.59 0.95 12.22
CA PHE A 284 24.69 -0.11 11.80
C PHE A 284 25.02 -1.38 12.58
N ALA A 285 24.24 -1.72 13.59
CA ALA A 285 24.41 -2.91 14.44
C ALA A 285 23.39 -3.97 14.04
N MET A 286 23.74 -4.82 13.06
CA MET A 286 22.79 -5.67 12.34
C MET A 286 22.83 -7.14 12.72
N ALA A 287 23.62 -7.53 13.74
CA ALA A 287 23.54 -8.89 14.29
C ALA A 287 22.13 -9.19 14.83
N ASN A 288 21.65 -10.43 14.58
CA ASN A 288 20.36 -10.93 15.02
C ASN A 288 20.53 -12.19 15.87
N PRO A 289 19.69 -12.39 16.91
CA PRO A 289 18.61 -11.51 17.38
C PRO A 289 19.09 -10.34 18.26
N ASN A 290 20.34 -10.40 18.75
CA ASN A 290 20.95 -9.39 19.59
C ASN A 290 22.03 -8.64 18.79
N PRO A 291 21.96 -7.30 18.71
CA PRO A 291 22.91 -6.49 17.93
C PRO A 291 24.29 -6.40 18.59
N GLU A 292 25.28 -5.89 17.85
CA GLU A 292 26.63 -5.62 18.34
C GLU A 292 26.67 -4.65 19.54
N ILE A 293 25.67 -3.79 19.66
CA ILE A 293 25.39 -2.94 20.83
C ILE A 293 23.88 -2.71 20.91
N ASP A 294 23.34 -2.76 22.13
CA ASP A 294 21.94 -2.45 22.39
C ASP A 294 21.57 -1.03 21.90
N TYR A 295 20.37 -0.91 21.33
CA TYR A 295 19.91 0.35 20.73
C TYR A 295 19.79 1.46 21.78
N GLN A 296 19.14 1.17 22.91
CA GLN A 296 18.92 2.16 23.95
C GLN A 296 20.25 2.57 24.57
N LEU A 297 21.14 1.61 24.84
CA LEU A 297 22.48 1.89 25.35
C LEU A 297 23.29 2.80 24.42
N ALA A 298 23.24 2.57 23.10
CA ALA A 298 23.93 3.40 22.12
C ALA A 298 23.37 4.84 22.07
N MET A 299 22.04 4.98 22.03
CA MET A 299 21.33 6.27 22.01
C MET A 299 21.54 7.08 23.31
N ASP A 300 21.66 6.40 24.45
CA ASP A 300 21.98 7.03 25.73
C ASP A 300 23.45 7.44 25.82
N THR A 301 24.34 6.66 25.20
CA THR A 301 25.79 6.91 25.18
C THR A 301 26.16 8.11 24.32
N ARG A 302 25.52 8.29 23.16
CA ARG A 302 25.90 9.33 22.19
C ARG A 302 24.68 9.94 21.49
N LYS A 303 24.46 11.23 21.70
CA LYS A 303 23.26 11.95 21.23
C LYS A 303 23.24 12.34 19.75
N ASP A 304 24.38 12.32 19.06
CA ASP A 304 24.49 12.67 17.63
C ASP A 304 24.64 11.46 16.70
N ILE A 305 24.41 10.25 17.23
CA ILE A 305 24.48 8.98 16.48
C ILE A 305 23.33 8.86 15.49
N ILE A 306 23.62 8.36 14.28
CA ILE A 306 22.60 7.86 13.35
C ILE A 306 22.70 6.34 13.41
N MET A 307 21.68 5.71 13.98
CA MET A 307 21.72 4.27 14.29
C MET A 307 20.74 3.49 13.42
N ALA A 308 21.15 2.30 13.00
CA ALA A 308 20.28 1.33 12.33
C ALA A 308 20.55 -0.07 12.89
N THR A 309 19.53 -0.92 12.92
CA THR A 309 19.67 -2.31 13.40
C THR A 309 18.92 -3.29 12.49
N GLY A 310 19.12 -4.60 12.70
CA GLY A 310 18.33 -5.63 12.00
C GLY A 310 16.90 -5.80 12.55
N ARG A 311 16.59 -5.18 13.69
CA ARG A 311 15.37 -5.46 14.45
C ARG A 311 14.19 -4.57 14.06
N SER A 312 12.99 -5.14 14.11
CA SER A 312 11.75 -4.45 13.73
C SER A 312 11.20 -3.51 14.79
N ASP A 313 11.62 -3.67 16.04
CA ASP A 313 11.21 -2.84 17.19
C ASP A 313 12.05 -1.56 17.34
N HIS A 314 13.02 -1.31 16.46
CA HIS A 314 13.85 -0.10 16.47
C HIS A 314 13.63 0.75 15.20
N PRO A 315 13.90 2.07 15.28
CA PRO A 315 14.05 2.92 14.10
C PRO A 315 15.10 2.36 13.12
N ASN A 316 14.97 2.74 11.85
CA ASN A 316 15.91 2.37 10.79
C ASN A 316 16.23 0.86 10.70
N GLN A 317 15.20 0.05 10.49
CA GLN A 317 15.38 -1.39 10.34
C GLN A 317 16.04 -1.73 8.98
N VAL A 318 17.27 -2.23 9.01
CA VAL A 318 17.95 -2.82 7.85
C VAL A 318 17.53 -4.28 7.74
N ASN A 319 16.46 -4.54 6.99
CA ASN A 319 15.91 -5.88 6.79
C ASN A 319 15.77 -6.21 5.30
N ASN A 320 16.25 -7.40 4.93
CA ASN A 320 16.28 -7.89 3.56
C ASN A 320 14.90 -7.92 2.87
N VAL A 321 13.79 -7.92 3.63
CA VAL A 321 12.42 -7.86 3.10
C VAL A 321 12.18 -6.64 2.19
N LEU A 322 12.93 -5.55 2.38
CA LEU A 322 12.89 -4.36 1.53
C LEU A 322 13.55 -4.57 0.16
N GLY A 323 14.22 -5.70 -0.04
CA GLY A 323 15.05 -5.98 -1.20
C GLY A 323 14.49 -7.12 -2.04
N PHE A 324 14.63 -8.36 -1.56
CA PHE A 324 14.43 -9.55 -2.39
C PHE A 324 13.08 -9.61 -3.12
N PRO A 325 11.91 -9.29 -2.52
CA PRO A 325 10.64 -9.43 -3.24
C PRO A 325 10.63 -8.53 -4.49
N PHE A 326 11.07 -7.29 -4.31
CA PHE A 326 11.00 -6.25 -5.34
C PHE A 326 12.08 -6.39 -6.42
N ILE A 327 13.28 -6.86 -6.04
CA ILE A 327 14.36 -7.15 -6.99
C ILE A 327 13.94 -8.29 -7.91
N PHE A 328 13.41 -9.38 -7.35
CA PHE A 328 12.91 -10.48 -8.16
C PHE A 328 11.73 -10.06 -9.01
N ARG A 329 10.79 -9.23 -8.51
CA ARG A 329 9.67 -8.74 -9.32
C ARG A 329 10.15 -8.07 -10.60
N GLY A 330 11.06 -7.09 -10.44
CA GLY A 330 11.64 -6.38 -11.59
C GLY A 330 12.43 -7.30 -12.51
N ALA A 331 13.16 -8.28 -11.97
CA ALA A 331 13.91 -9.26 -12.76
C ALA A 331 12.97 -10.21 -13.55
N LEU A 332 11.89 -10.69 -12.94
CA LEU A 332 10.94 -11.61 -13.56
C LEU A 332 10.14 -10.93 -14.67
N ASP A 333 9.68 -9.69 -14.46
CA ASP A 333 8.84 -8.97 -15.42
C ASP A 333 9.53 -8.67 -16.75
N VAL A 334 10.86 -8.53 -16.73
CA VAL A 334 11.68 -8.36 -17.94
C VAL A 334 12.41 -9.64 -18.36
N ARG A 335 12.12 -10.77 -17.68
CA ARG A 335 12.78 -12.07 -17.87
C ARG A 335 14.30 -11.95 -17.89
N ALA A 336 14.85 -11.28 -16.88
CA ALA A 336 16.28 -11.07 -16.76
C ALA A 336 17.02 -12.41 -16.63
N THR A 337 18.08 -12.62 -17.40
CA THR A 337 18.90 -13.85 -17.34
C THR A 337 19.73 -13.98 -16.06
N LYS A 338 19.95 -12.87 -15.35
CA LYS A 338 20.76 -12.77 -14.13
C LYS A 338 20.41 -11.50 -13.37
N ILE A 339 20.65 -11.49 -12.05
CA ILE A 339 20.69 -10.25 -11.26
C ILE A 339 22.14 -9.76 -11.21
N ASN A 340 22.42 -8.67 -11.93
CA ASN A 340 23.76 -8.09 -12.06
C ASN A 340 23.97 -6.87 -11.14
N GLU A 341 25.17 -6.29 -11.16
CA GLU A 341 25.53 -5.17 -10.28
C GLU A 341 24.76 -3.88 -10.58
N GLU A 342 24.41 -3.61 -11.85
CA GLU A 342 23.63 -2.42 -12.20
C GLU A 342 22.20 -2.49 -11.64
N MET A 343 21.58 -3.67 -11.67
CA MET A 343 20.28 -3.91 -11.03
C MET A 343 20.34 -3.70 -9.51
N LYS A 344 21.40 -4.19 -8.84
CA LYS A 344 21.59 -3.98 -7.39
C LYS A 344 21.74 -2.50 -7.05
N LYS A 345 22.56 -1.76 -7.81
CA LYS A 345 22.72 -0.31 -7.64
C LYS A 345 21.42 0.45 -7.86
N ALA A 346 20.61 0.04 -8.84
CA ALA A 346 19.31 0.64 -9.09
C ALA A 346 18.34 0.43 -7.91
N ALA A 347 18.31 -0.78 -7.34
CA ALA A 347 17.53 -1.06 -6.13
C ALA A 347 17.98 -0.19 -4.94
N VAL A 348 19.30 -0.05 -4.71
CA VAL A 348 19.85 0.83 -3.66
C VAL A 348 19.37 2.26 -3.82
N LYS A 349 19.48 2.83 -5.04
CA LYS A 349 19.06 4.20 -5.32
C LYS A 349 17.55 4.38 -5.14
N ALA A 350 16.75 3.44 -5.63
CA ALA A 350 15.30 3.51 -5.50
C ALA A 350 14.85 3.50 -4.03
N LEU A 351 15.45 2.65 -3.20
CA LEU A 351 15.16 2.61 -1.76
C LEU A 351 15.60 3.89 -1.04
N ALA A 352 16.81 4.39 -1.37
CA ALA A 352 17.33 5.61 -0.76
C ALA A 352 16.46 6.82 -1.07
N GLU A 353 16.03 6.98 -2.32
CA GLU A 353 15.16 8.08 -2.74
C GLU A 353 13.73 7.93 -2.19
N LEU A 354 13.18 6.72 -2.13
CA LEU A 354 11.84 6.50 -1.57
C LEU A 354 11.72 6.93 -0.10
N ALA A 355 12.77 6.78 0.70
CA ALA A 355 12.78 7.23 2.10
C ALA A 355 12.67 8.76 2.25
N LYS A 356 12.95 9.51 1.18
CA LYS A 356 12.88 10.98 1.14
C LYS A 356 11.52 11.48 0.67
N GLU A 357 10.69 10.62 0.08
CA GLU A 357 9.34 10.94 -0.35
C GLU A 357 8.35 10.91 0.84
N ALA A 358 7.32 11.76 0.82
CA ALA A 358 6.29 11.82 1.86
C ALA A 358 5.63 10.45 2.14
N VAL A 359 5.67 10.00 3.39
CA VAL A 359 5.23 8.66 3.78
C VAL A 359 3.69 8.59 3.84
N PRO A 360 3.04 7.60 3.19
CA PRO A 360 1.59 7.42 3.25
C PRO A 360 1.10 7.15 4.68
N GLU A 361 -0.07 7.66 5.03
CA GLU A 361 -0.63 7.51 6.39
C GLU A 361 -0.87 6.05 6.78
N GLN A 362 -1.21 5.18 5.81
CA GLN A 362 -1.35 3.75 6.06
C GLN A 362 -0.08 3.15 6.70
N VAL A 363 1.10 3.66 6.32
CA VAL A 363 2.37 3.22 6.90
C VAL A 363 2.53 3.76 8.33
N ASN A 364 2.18 5.03 8.58
CA ASN A 364 2.21 5.59 9.94
C ASN A 364 1.32 4.76 10.89
N ILE A 365 0.09 4.45 10.47
CA ILE A 365 -0.87 3.64 11.23
C ILE A 365 -0.33 2.23 11.48
N ALA A 366 0.21 1.56 10.45
CA ALA A 366 0.69 0.18 10.54
C ALA A 366 1.82 0.01 11.57
N TYR A 367 2.62 1.05 11.81
CA TYR A 367 3.71 1.05 12.76
C TYR A 367 3.39 1.78 14.08
N GLY A 368 2.17 2.32 14.24
CA GLY A 368 1.75 3.04 15.44
C GLY A 368 2.48 4.38 15.62
N GLU A 369 2.99 4.94 14.52
CA GLU A 369 3.73 6.19 14.50
C GLU A 369 2.79 7.34 14.12
N THR A 370 3.02 8.53 14.68
CA THR A 370 2.25 9.72 14.30
C THR A 370 2.69 10.27 12.96
N ARG A 371 4.01 10.22 12.67
CA ARG A 371 4.58 10.69 11.40
C ARG A 371 5.99 10.15 11.16
N LEU A 372 6.19 9.48 10.03
CA LEU A 372 7.51 9.08 9.54
C LEU A 372 8.00 10.10 8.50
N ASN A 373 9.08 10.82 8.80
CA ASN A 373 9.73 11.76 7.87
C ASN A 373 11.22 11.45 7.77
N PHE A 374 11.81 11.71 6.60
CA PHE A 374 13.24 11.58 6.40
C PHE A 374 14.06 12.31 7.48
N GLY A 375 14.87 11.56 8.22
CA GLY A 375 15.59 12.07 9.38
C GLY A 375 16.43 11.01 10.07
N PRO A 376 17.10 11.34 11.21
CA PRO A 376 17.97 10.41 11.93
C PRO A 376 17.30 9.09 12.30
N ASP A 377 15.98 9.11 12.54
CA ASP A 377 15.16 7.93 12.92
C ASP A 377 14.41 7.29 11.72
N TYR A 378 14.58 7.83 10.51
CA TYR A 378 14.00 7.31 9.27
C TYR A 378 14.91 7.59 8.06
N ILE A 379 15.87 6.69 7.83
CA ILE A 379 16.79 6.72 6.68
C ILE A 379 16.51 5.65 5.63
N ILE A 380 15.55 4.77 5.89
CA ILE A 380 15.18 3.64 5.01
C ILE A 380 13.66 3.42 5.11
N PRO A 381 12.97 3.07 4.01
CA PRO A 381 11.52 2.84 4.03
C PRO A 381 11.14 1.66 4.92
N LYS A 382 9.85 1.56 5.27
CA LYS A 382 9.33 0.44 6.07
C LYS A 382 8.75 -0.67 5.17
N PRO A 383 8.83 -1.95 5.57
CA PRO A 383 8.36 -3.08 4.75
C PRO A 383 6.93 -2.98 4.23
N PHE A 384 5.99 -2.45 5.02
CA PHE A 384 4.59 -2.28 4.60
C PHE A 384 4.31 -1.00 3.82
N ASP A 385 5.35 -0.33 3.31
CA ASP A 385 5.18 0.84 2.44
C ASP A 385 4.70 0.40 1.05
N PRO A 386 3.45 0.73 0.65
CA PRO A 386 2.88 0.27 -0.62
C PRO A 386 3.63 0.84 -1.82
N ARG A 387 4.40 1.93 -1.65
CA ARG A 387 5.17 2.55 -2.73
C ARG A 387 6.36 1.69 -3.18
N LEU A 388 6.83 0.75 -2.34
CA LEU A 388 7.96 -0.11 -2.66
C LEU A 388 7.76 -0.88 -3.97
N ILE A 389 6.56 -1.46 -4.17
CA ILE A 389 6.25 -2.22 -5.39
C ILE A 389 6.25 -1.34 -6.64
N ALA A 390 5.95 -0.05 -6.51
CA ALA A 390 5.88 0.89 -7.63
C ALA A 390 7.24 1.56 -7.93
N LYS A 391 8.22 1.50 -7.02
CA LYS A 391 9.51 2.19 -7.20
C LYS A 391 10.68 1.26 -7.45
N VAL A 392 10.80 0.18 -6.68
CA VAL A 392 11.98 -0.69 -6.72
C VAL A 392 11.96 -1.61 -7.96
N PRO A 393 10.88 -2.34 -8.26
CA PRO A 393 10.84 -3.20 -9.45
C PRO A 393 11.05 -2.44 -10.77
N PRO A 394 10.44 -1.26 -11.01
CA PRO A 394 10.73 -0.48 -12.23
C PRO A 394 12.20 -0.06 -12.35
N ALA A 395 12.84 0.38 -11.26
CA ALA A 395 14.25 0.72 -11.29
C ALA A 395 15.13 -0.49 -11.64
N VAL A 396 14.81 -1.66 -11.07
CA VAL A 396 15.53 -2.92 -11.33
C VAL A 396 15.30 -3.41 -12.77
N ALA A 397 14.05 -3.38 -13.23
CA ALA A 397 13.67 -3.76 -14.59
C ALA A 397 14.36 -2.89 -15.64
N LYS A 398 14.38 -1.57 -15.42
CA LYS A 398 15.09 -0.63 -16.28
C LYS A 398 16.59 -0.92 -16.33
N ALA A 399 17.22 -1.13 -15.18
CA ALA A 399 18.64 -1.49 -15.14
C ALA A 399 18.95 -2.83 -15.83
N ALA A 400 18.04 -3.81 -15.75
CA ALA A 400 18.17 -5.08 -16.47
C ALA A 400 18.10 -4.89 -18.00
N MET A 401 17.22 -4.01 -18.47
CA MET A 401 17.12 -3.63 -19.88
C MET A 401 18.38 -2.87 -20.34
N ASP A 402 18.80 -1.84 -19.60
CA ASP A 402 19.95 -0.99 -19.93
C ASP A 402 21.27 -1.78 -19.96
N SER A 403 21.40 -2.79 -19.09
CA SER A 403 22.58 -3.68 -19.04
C SER A 403 22.51 -4.88 -19.99
N GLY A 404 21.42 -5.01 -20.77
CA GLY A 404 21.27 -6.05 -21.80
C GLY A 404 21.02 -7.46 -21.27
N VAL A 405 20.57 -7.61 -20.02
CA VAL A 405 20.25 -8.93 -19.43
C VAL A 405 18.77 -9.27 -19.49
N ALA A 406 17.90 -8.32 -19.86
CA ALA A 406 16.46 -8.53 -20.06
C ALA A 406 16.15 -9.25 -21.39
N ARG A 407 15.23 -10.22 -21.37
CA ARG A 407 14.71 -10.88 -22.57
C ARG A 407 13.37 -10.31 -23.04
N GLN A 408 12.68 -9.55 -22.18
CA GLN A 408 11.41 -8.89 -22.48
C GLN A 408 11.49 -7.41 -22.09
N GLY A 409 11.12 -6.52 -23.01
CA GLY A 409 11.17 -5.07 -22.77
C GLY A 409 9.82 -4.49 -22.30
N ILE A 410 9.88 -3.53 -21.39
CA ILE A 410 8.75 -2.69 -20.99
C ILE A 410 8.71 -1.46 -21.90
N GLN A 411 7.57 -1.21 -22.55
CA GLN A 411 7.39 -0.07 -23.47
C GLN A 411 6.65 1.10 -22.81
N ASP A 412 5.74 0.80 -21.88
CA ASP A 412 4.89 1.76 -21.19
C ASP A 412 5.13 1.62 -19.68
N TRP A 413 5.93 2.55 -19.14
CA TRP A 413 6.34 2.52 -17.74
C TRP A 413 5.21 2.91 -16.79
N ASP A 414 4.34 3.84 -17.20
CA ASP A 414 3.19 4.25 -16.39
C ASP A 414 2.20 3.09 -16.23
N LYS A 415 1.94 2.37 -17.33
CA LYS A 415 1.11 1.16 -17.30
C LYS A 415 1.73 0.06 -16.45
N TYR A 416 3.05 -0.13 -16.54
CA TYR A 416 3.74 -1.14 -15.73
C TYR A 416 3.65 -0.84 -14.23
N GLU A 417 3.84 0.42 -13.82
CA GLU A 417 3.63 0.85 -12.44
C GLU A 417 2.17 0.64 -11.97
N GLU A 418 1.19 0.90 -12.84
CA GLU A 418 -0.22 0.57 -12.56
C GLU A 418 -0.44 -0.93 -12.33
N GLU A 419 0.06 -1.79 -13.23
CA GLU A 419 -0.09 -3.25 -13.11
C GLU A 419 0.54 -3.78 -11.81
N LEU A 420 1.68 -3.23 -11.40
CA LEU A 420 2.35 -3.58 -10.14
C LEU A 420 1.53 -3.20 -8.90
N LEU A 421 0.92 -2.01 -8.90
CA LEU A 421 0.05 -1.59 -7.80
C LEU A 421 -1.25 -2.40 -7.75
N GLU A 422 -1.81 -2.78 -8.90
CA GLU A 422 -3.00 -3.64 -8.96
C GLU A 422 -2.75 -5.04 -8.38
N ARG A 423 -1.55 -5.62 -8.57
CA ARG A 423 -1.17 -6.93 -8.03
C ARG A 423 -1.22 -6.98 -6.50
N MET A 424 -0.89 -5.87 -5.85
CA MET A 424 -0.83 -5.80 -4.39
C MET A 424 -2.22 -5.72 -3.73
N GLY A 425 -3.30 -5.60 -4.52
CA GLY A 425 -4.67 -5.48 -4.01
C GLY A 425 -4.92 -4.26 -3.12
N ASN A 426 -3.92 -3.40 -2.94
CA ASN A 426 -3.85 -2.44 -1.85
C ASN A 426 -4.41 -1.06 -2.17
N GLU A 427 -4.88 -0.83 -3.38
CA GLU A 427 -5.68 0.35 -3.69
C GLU A 427 -6.55 0.01 -4.90
N ASN A 428 -7.87 0.12 -4.75
CA ASN A 428 -8.74 -0.02 -5.91
C ASN A 428 -8.32 1.05 -6.93
N LYS A 429 -7.90 0.62 -8.14
CA LYS A 429 -7.54 1.48 -9.30
C LYS A 429 -8.42 2.72 -9.41
N ILE A 430 -9.69 2.57 -9.08
CA ILE A 430 -10.74 3.58 -9.14
C ILE A 430 -10.59 4.68 -8.08
N THR A 431 -10.21 4.34 -6.85
CA THR A 431 -9.89 5.32 -5.80
C THR A 431 -8.70 6.17 -6.23
N ARG A 432 -7.63 5.54 -6.72
CA ARG A 432 -6.45 6.23 -7.24
C ARG A 432 -6.77 7.12 -8.45
N LEU A 433 -7.59 6.64 -9.40
CA LEU A 433 -8.05 7.45 -10.53
C LEU A 433 -8.86 8.67 -10.09
N LEU A 434 -9.71 8.53 -9.06
CA LEU A 434 -10.45 9.65 -8.48
C LEU A 434 -9.53 10.68 -7.83
N ILE A 435 -8.58 10.21 -7.01
CA ILE A 435 -7.57 11.04 -6.34
C ILE A 435 -6.74 11.79 -7.40
N ASN A 436 -6.23 11.09 -8.41
CA ASN A 436 -5.47 11.72 -9.51
C ASN A 436 -6.29 12.76 -10.27
N ARG A 437 -7.58 12.49 -10.53
CA ARG A 437 -8.49 13.46 -11.14
C ARG A 437 -8.68 14.69 -10.26
N ALA A 438 -8.87 14.51 -8.95
CA ALA A 438 -8.99 15.61 -8.00
C ALA A 438 -7.74 16.52 -8.04
N LYS A 439 -6.53 15.93 -8.06
CA LYS A 439 -5.24 16.65 -8.13
C LYS A 439 -5.08 17.55 -9.35
N THR A 440 -5.78 17.30 -10.47
CA THR A 440 -5.64 18.12 -11.69
C THR A 440 -6.15 19.56 -11.54
N ASN A 441 -7.09 19.80 -10.63
CA ASN A 441 -7.65 21.13 -10.36
C ASN A 441 -8.21 21.16 -8.93
N PRO A 442 -7.34 21.21 -7.90
CA PRO A 442 -7.73 21.12 -6.50
C PRO A 442 -8.75 22.20 -6.12
N LYS A 443 -9.68 21.86 -5.21
CA LYS A 443 -10.78 22.75 -4.80
C LYS A 443 -10.75 23.04 -3.30
N ARG A 444 -11.32 24.19 -2.90
CA ARG A 444 -11.45 24.58 -1.49
C ARG A 444 -12.54 23.75 -0.82
N ILE A 445 -12.17 22.97 0.19
CA ILE A 445 -13.05 22.00 0.84
C ILE A 445 -13.16 22.29 2.34
N VAL A 446 -14.39 22.47 2.82
CA VAL A 446 -14.64 22.70 4.25
C VAL A 446 -14.72 21.36 4.97
N PHE A 447 -13.91 21.21 6.02
CA PHE A 447 -14.03 20.16 7.03
C PHE A 447 -14.73 20.73 8.26
N ALA A 448 -16.03 20.43 8.41
CA ALA A 448 -16.89 21.10 9.40
C ALA A 448 -16.59 20.76 10.88
N GLU A 449 -15.90 19.64 11.11
CA GLU A 449 -15.62 19.08 12.43
C GLU A 449 -14.10 18.93 12.63
N ALA A 450 -13.34 19.94 12.19
CA ALA A 450 -11.88 19.95 12.26
C ALA A 450 -11.33 20.06 13.71
N ASP A 451 -12.20 20.14 14.72
CA ASP A 451 -11.83 20.00 16.13
C ASP A 451 -11.71 18.53 16.59
N HIS A 452 -11.68 17.59 15.64
CA HIS A 452 -11.39 16.17 15.86
C HIS A 452 -10.11 15.75 15.14
N LEU A 453 -9.27 14.97 15.84
CA LEU A 453 -7.96 14.55 15.35
C LEU A 453 -8.03 13.81 14.01
N ASP A 454 -8.92 12.83 13.86
CA ASP A 454 -9.06 12.06 12.61
C ASP A 454 -9.46 12.94 11.42
N VAL A 455 -10.31 13.95 11.66
CA VAL A 455 -10.73 14.91 10.63
C VAL A 455 -9.56 15.79 10.21
N LEU A 456 -8.72 16.21 11.17
CA LEU A 456 -7.49 16.97 10.87
C LEU A 456 -6.47 16.14 10.10
N LYS A 457 -6.26 14.87 10.47
CA LYS A 457 -5.40 13.95 9.72
C LYS A 457 -5.88 13.81 8.27
N ALA A 458 -7.18 13.62 8.06
CA ALA A 458 -7.74 13.55 6.71
C ALA A 458 -7.52 14.86 5.92
N ALA A 459 -7.71 16.01 6.56
CA ALA A 459 -7.48 17.31 5.94
C ALA A 459 -5.99 17.55 5.59
N GLN A 460 -5.07 17.12 6.45
CA GLN A 460 -3.63 17.15 6.22
C GLN A 460 -3.25 16.30 5.01
N ILE A 461 -3.71 15.04 4.94
CA ILE A 461 -3.45 14.15 3.79
C ILE A 461 -3.97 14.78 2.50
N VAL A 462 -5.19 15.31 2.51
CA VAL A 462 -5.80 15.97 1.34
C VAL A 462 -4.96 17.15 0.86
N ARG A 463 -4.33 17.90 1.77
CA ARG A 463 -3.39 18.98 1.44
C ARG A 463 -2.06 18.45 0.91
N ASP A 464 -1.41 17.57 1.67
CA ASP A 464 -0.04 17.11 1.41
C ASP A 464 0.03 16.33 0.09
N GLU A 465 -1.04 15.61 -0.24
CA GLU A 465 -1.17 14.92 -1.52
C GLU A 465 -1.62 15.83 -2.67
N GLY A 466 -2.04 17.07 -2.40
CA GLY A 466 -2.55 18.01 -3.40
C GLY A 466 -3.95 17.66 -3.92
N VAL A 467 -4.75 16.89 -3.18
CA VAL A 467 -6.12 16.50 -3.56
C VAL A 467 -7.07 17.70 -3.50
N GLY A 468 -6.92 18.54 -2.47
CA GLY A 468 -7.79 19.69 -2.21
C GLY A 468 -7.13 20.72 -1.31
N ILE A 469 -7.78 21.87 -1.15
CA ILE A 469 -7.32 22.98 -0.29
C ILE A 469 -8.24 22.99 0.94
N PRO A 470 -7.81 22.44 2.09
CA PRO A 470 -8.68 22.32 3.26
C PRO A 470 -8.97 23.68 3.91
N ILE A 471 -10.22 23.85 4.33
CA ILE A 471 -10.67 24.90 5.24
C ILE A 471 -11.17 24.21 6.51
N LEU A 472 -10.52 24.49 7.63
CA LEU A 472 -10.76 23.85 8.92
C LEU A 472 -11.75 24.67 9.73
N LEU A 473 -12.92 24.10 10.02
CA LEU A 473 -13.95 24.78 10.80
C LEU A 473 -13.96 24.29 12.24
N GLY A 474 -13.83 25.19 13.21
CA GLY A 474 -13.84 24.85 14.62
C GLY A 474 -13.15 25.90 15.50
N ARG A 475 -12.98 25.59 16.78
CA ARG A 475 -12.30 26.49 17.72
C ARG A 475 -10.82 26.58 17.38
N ARG A 476 -10.33 27.78 17.08
CA ARG A 476 -8.95 28.00 16.60
C ARG A 476 -7.89 27.40 17.53
N GLU A 477 -8.01 27.63 18.84
CA GLU A 477 -7.04 27.11 19.82
C GLU A 477 -6.97 25.57 19.82
N VAL A 478 -8.13 24.89 19.80
CA VAL A 478 -8.20 23.42 19.78
C VAL A 478 -7.61 22.87 18.49
N ILE A 479 -7.91 23.50 17.36
CA ILE A 479 -7.36 23.10 16.07
C ILE A 479 -5.84 23.25 16.06
N LYS A 480 -5.30 24.36 16.57
CA LYS A 480 -3.84 24.58 16.63
C LYS A 480 -3.13 23.60 17.56
N GLU A 481 -3.72 23.25 18.71
CA GLU A 481 -3.20 22.20 19.59
C GLU A 481 -3.13 20.85 18.87
N LEU A 482 -4.22 20.44 18.23
CA LEU A 482 -4.27 19.18 17.49
C LEU A 482 -3.36 19.18 16.26
N MET A 483 -3.20 20.32 15.58
CA MET A 483 -2.25 20.48 14.47
C MET A 483 -0.81 20.31 14.93
N ALA A 484 -0.46 20.85 16.11
CA ALA A 484 0.86 20.64 16.70
C ALA A 484 1.10 19.17 17.08
N GLU A 485 0.06 18.44 17.51
CA GLU A 485 0.16 17.00 17.82
C GLU A 485 0.52 16.14 16.59
N ILE A 486 0.12 16.56 15.39
CA ILE A 486 0.33 15.82 14.13
C ILE A 486 1.33 16.52 13.18
N ASP A 487 2.05 17.54 13.67
CA ASP A 487 2.96 18.38 12.89
C ASP A 487 2.33 18.94 11.59
N PHE A 488 1.04 19.27 11.63
CA PHE A 488 0.32 19.88 10.52
C PHE A 488 0.61 21.38 10.50
N GLU A 489 1.54 21.80 9.64
CA GLU A 489 1.91 23.21 9.48
C GLU A 489 0.69 24.06 9.05
N GLU A 490 0.56 25.28 9.59
CA GLU A 490 -0.55 26.19 9.28
C GLU A 490 -0.45 26.82 7.87
N ASP A 491 0.70 26.65 7.21
CA ASP A 491 0.97 27.23 5.89
C ASP A 491 -0.10 26.85 4.86
N ASN A 492 -0.76 27.88 4.31
CA ASN A 492 -1.81 27.79 3.30
C ASN A 492 -3.07 27.01 3.73
N VAL A 493 -3.36 26.92 5.03
CA VAL A 493 -4.59 26.32 5.57
C VAL A 493 -5.42 27.38 6.29
N SER A 494 -6.70 27.50 5.93
CA SER A 494 -7.60 28.47 6.57
C SER A 494 -8.30 27.84 7.77
N ILE A 495 -8.13 28.43 8.96
CA ILE A 495 -8.83 28.05 10.19
C ILE A 495 -9.89 29.10 10.50
N ILE A 496 -11.16 28.69 10.49
CA ILE A 496 -12.32 29.56 10.73
C ILE A 496 -13.08 29.07 11.96
N ASP A 497 -13.31 29.97 12.92
CA ASP A 497 -14.20 29.73 14.05
C ASP A 497 -15.51 30.50 13.84
N PRO A 498 -16.62 29.83 13.50
CA PRO A 498 -17.93 30.48 13.31
C PRO A 498 -18.41 31.28 14.52
N LYS A 499 -17.87 31.06 15.71
CA LYS A 499 -18.26 31.74 16.95
C LYS A 499 -17.36 32.91 17.31
N SER A 500 -16.20 33.07 16.65
CA SER A 500 -15.25 34.15 16.87
C SER A 500 -15.83 35.51 16.47
N ASP A 501 -15.40 36.58 17.13
CA ASP A 501 -15.79 37.94 16.76
C ASP A 501 -15.24 38.34 15.37
N GLU A 502 -14.15 37.72 14.91
CA GLU A 502 -13.60 37.91 13.55
C GLU A 502 -14.62 37.58 12.44
N GLU A 503 -15.52 36.62 12.70
CA GLU A 503 -16.52 36.16 11.73
C GLU A 503 -17.88 36.88 11.85
N GLU A 504 -17.97 37.97 12.63
CA GLU A 504 -19.23 38.69 12.84
C GLU A 504 -19.83 39.23 11.54
N GLU A 505 -19.00 39.80 10.66
CA GLU A 505 -19.45 40.33 9.38
C GLU A 505 -19.97 39.22 8.45
N HIS A 506 -19.22 38.12 8.30
CA HIS A 506 -19.65 36.96 7.53
C HIS A 506 -20.95 36.37 8.09
N ARG A 507 -21.07 36.22 9.42
CA ARG A 507 -22.31 35.75 10.05
C ARG A 507 -23.50 36.62 9.72
N LYS A 508 -23.38 37.96 9.82
CA LYS A 508 -24.47 38.89 9.50
C LYS A 508 -24.85 38.82 8.02
N ASN A 509 -23.87 38.77 7.13
CA ASN A 509 -24.10 38.65 5.69
C ASN A 509 -24.80 37.32 5.33
N TYR A 510 -24.28 36.19 5.83
CA TYR A 510 -24.89 34.88 5.62
C TYR A 510 -26.30 34.81 6.24
N ALA A 511 -26.50 35.35 7.44
CA ALA A 511 -27.81 35.40 8.08
C ALA A 511 -28.80 36.22 7.25
N TYR A 512 -28.37 37.36 6.70
CA TYR A 512 -29.20 38.19 5.83
C TYR A 512 -29.63 37.43 4.57
N LYS A 513 -28.70 36.77 3.87
CA LYS A 513 -29.01 35.97 2.66
C LYS A 513 -29.90 34.76 2.97
N TYR A 514 -29.66 34.09 4.09
CA TYR A 514 -30.53 33.00 4.53
C TYR A 514 -31.94 33.51 4.84
N TRP A 515 -32.06 34.60 5.57
CA TRP A 515 -33.33 35.25 5.87
C TRP A 515 -34.04 35.70 4.60
N GLU A 516 -33.36 36.32 3.64
CA GLU A 516 -33.95 36.77 2.37
C GLU A 516 -34.60 35.61 1.61
N THR A 517 -33.98 34.44 1.60
CA THR A 517 -34.53 33.25 0.92
C THR A 517 -35.65 32.55 1.71
N ARG A 518 -35.76 32.75 3.03
CA ARG A 518 -36.66 31.99 3.92
C ARG A 518 -37.60 32.81 4.80
N HIS A 519 -37.62 34.14 4.69
CA HIS A 519 -38.48 35.00 5.53
C HIS A 519 -39.98 34.68 5.36
N ARG A 520 -40.40 34.19 4.20
CA ARG A 520 -41.79 33.73 3.95
C ARG A 520 -42.09 32.32 4.46
N SER A 521 -41.08 31.63 4.98
CA SER A 521 -41.18 30.29 5.58
C SER A 521 -41.09 30.35 7.11
N GLY A 522 -41.17 31.54 7.71
CA GLY A 522 -41.18 31.73 9.16
C GLY A 522 -39.83 31.96 9.83
N VAL A 523 -38.74 32.05 9.06
CA VAL A 523 -37.40 32.35 9.61
C VAL A 523 -37.31 33.83 9.96
N THR A 524 -37.07 34.15 11.24
CA THR A 524 -36.82 35.53 11.68
C THR A 524 -35.36 35.92 11.46
N LYS A 525 -35.05 37.23 11.41
CA LYS A 525 -33.67 37.70 11.32
C LYS A 525 -32.82 37.22 12.50
N TYR A 526 -33.41 37.25 13.71
CA TYR A 526 -32.76 36.77 14.93
C TYR A 526 -32.42 35.28 14.85
N ASP A 527 -33.35 34.45 14.35
CA ASP A 527 -33.09 33.01 14.18
C ASP A 527 -31.99 32.76 13.14
N ALA A 528 -31.99 33.51 12.04
CA ALA A 528 -30.95 33.40 11.01
C ALA A 528 -29.56 33.73 11.58
N GLU A 529 -29.43 34.82 12.34
CA GLU A 529 -28.17 35.21 13.00
C GLU A 529 -27.71 34.15 14.01
N LYS A 530 -28.64 33.63 14.82
CA LYS A 530 -28.35 32.56 15.78
C LYS A 530 -27.85 31.29 15.09
N LEU A 531 -28.48 30.89 13.99
CA LEU A 531 -28.10 29.69 13.23
C LEU A 531 -26.73 29.84 12.56
N MET A 532 -26.30 31.04 12.17
CA MET A 532 -24.96 31.25 11.62
C MET A 532 -23.82 31.06 12.63
N ARG A 533 -24.12 30.91 13.93
CA ARG A 533 -23.14 30.43 14.92
C ARG A 533 -22.99 28.91 14.96
N GLU A 534 -23.90 28.17 14.31
CA GLU A 534 -23.87 26.72 14.22
C GLU A 534 -23.04 26.27 13.02
N ARG A 535 -22.03 25.44 13.26
CA ARG A 535 -21.02 25.03 12.27
C ARG A 535 -21.61 24.56 10.94
N ASN A 536 -22.66 23.74 10.97
CA ASN A 536 -23.24 23.16 9.75
C ASN A 536 -24.01 24.18 8.91
N TYR A 537 -24.63 25.19 9.53
CA TYR A 537 -25.28 26.28 8.80
C TYR A 537 -24.24 27.24 8.21
N PHE A 538 -23.22 27.58 8.99
CA PHE A 538 -22.12 28.43 8.52
C PHE A 538 -21.37 27.78 7.35
N ALA A 539 -20.97 26.51 7.50
CA ALA A 539 -20.27 25.74 6.46
C ALA A 539 -21.08 25.60 5.17
N ALA A 540 -22.40 25.37 5.28
CA ALA A 540 -23.29 25.33 4.13
C ALA A 540 -23.37 26.69 3.43
N MET A 541 -23.42 27.80 4.18
CA MET A 541 -23.42 29.14 3.59
C MET A 541 -22.10 29.47 2.89
N MET A 542 -20.95 29.05 3.42
CA MET A 542 -19.66 29.21 2.74
C MET A 542 -19.68 28.60 1.33
N VAL A 543 -20.24 27.39 1.18
CA VAL A 543 -20.36 26.74 -0.14
C VAL A 543 -21.44 27.39 -1.02
N ASN A 544 -22.53 27.86 -0.41
CA ASN A 544 -23.61 28.50 -1.13
C ASN A 544 -23.15 29.81 -1.78
N GLU A 545 -22.43 30.63 -1.00
CA GLU A 545 -21.96 31.96 -1.38
C GLU A 545 -20.63 31.96 -2.16
N GLY A 546 -19.95 30.82 -2.21
CA GLY A 546 -18.73 30.64 -3.01
C GLY A 546 -17.42 30.91 -2.26
N ASP A 547 -17.48 31.02 -0.93
CA ASP A 547 -16.31 31.11 -0.05
C ASP A 547 -15.60 29.75 0.09
N ALA A 548 -16.31 28.66 -0.22
CA ALA A 548 -15.76 27.33 -0.44
C ALA A 548 -16.41 26.64 -1.65
N ASP A 549 -15.74 25.63 -2.19
CA ASP A 549 -16.21 24.90 -3.38
C ASP A 549 -16.93 23.60 -3.00
N ALA A 550 -16.57 22.98 -1.87
CA ALA A 550 -17.16 21.74 -1.37
C ALA A 550 -17.21 21.67 0.17
N LEU A 551 -18.04 20.77 0.70
CA LEU A 551 -18.21 20.55 2.14
C LEU A 551 -18.27 19.06 2.52
N LEU A 552 -17.54 18.71 3.58
CA LEU A 552 -17.67 17.46 4.33
C LEU A 552 -18.07 17.72 5.78
N SER A 553 -19.06 16.97 6.28
CA SER A 553 -19.57 17.06 7.65
C SER A 553 -20.23 15.73 8.08
N GLY A 554 -20.41 15.50 9.36
CA GLY A 554 -21.17 14.37 9.93
C GLY A 554 -20.34 13.29 10.62
N TYR A 555 -19.05 13.53 10.82
CA TYR A 555 -18.14 12.63 11.53
C TYR A 555 -18.57 12.40 12.99
N SER A 556 -19.06 13.43 13.70
CA SER A 556 -19.41 13.33 15.12
C SER A 556 -20.89 13.59 15.44
N ARG A 557 -21.77 13.65 14.44
CA ARG A 557 -23.20 13.96 14.60
C ARG A 557 -24.13 12.96 13.93
N ALA A 558 -25.34 12.85 14.48
CA ALA A 558 -26.39 12.04 13.88
C ALA A 558 -26.76 12.58 12.47
N TYR A 559 -26.74 11.69 11.48
CA TYR A 559 -26.91 12.00 10.06
C TYR A 559 -28.09 12.97 9.74
N PRO A 560 -29.31 12.80 10.29
CA PRO A 560 -30.43 13.70 9.99
C PRO A 560 -30.18 15.17 10.41
N THR A 561 -29.41 15.39 11.48
CA THR A 561 -29.11 16.74 11.98
C THR A 561 -28.16 17.51 11.06
N VAL A 562 -27.37 16.80 10.27
CA VAL A 562 -26.42 17.36 9.31
C VAL A 562 -27.08 17.56 7.94
N VAL A 563 -27.98 16.65 7.54
CA VAL A 563 -28.72 16.74 6.26
C VAL A 563 -29.62 17.98 6.20
N LYS A 564 -30.33 18.29 7.28
CA LYS A 564 -31.33 19.38 7.29
C LYS A 564 -30.76 20.74 6.88
N PRO A 565 -29.66 21.26 7.47
CA PRO A 565 -29.05 22.53 7.04
C PRO A 565 -28.67 22.54 5.56
N MET A 566 -28.17 21.42 5.03
CA MET A 566 -27.77 21.30 3.64
C MET A 566 -28.96 21.44 2.70
N LEU A 567 -30.09 20.79 3.02
CA LEU A 567 -31.32 20.93 2.25
C LEU A 567 -31.93 22.33 2.34
N GLU A 568 -31.80 22.99 3.50
CA GLU A 568 -32.37 24.31 3.71
C GLU A 568 -31.61 25.42 2.96
N LEU A 569 -30.27 25.37 2.99
CA LEU A 569 -29.41 26.43 2.46
C LEU A 569 -28.95 26.19 1.03
N ILE A 570 -28.44 24.98 0.73
CA ILE A 570 -27.92 24.64 -0.60
C ILE A 570 -29.07 24.25 -1.54
N GLY A 571 -29.98 23.43 -1.03
CA GLY A 571 -31.13 22.92 -1.77
C GLY A 571 -30.77 21.91 -2.86
N MET A 572 -31.80 21.54 -3.62
CA MET A 572 -31.72 20.52 -4.67
C MET A 572 -31.28 21.14 -6.00
N ALA A 573 -30.58 20.35 -6.82
CA ALA A 573 -30.23 20.74 -8.17
C ALA A 573 -31.49 20.92 -9.04
N LYS A 574 -31.39 21.74 -10.10
CA LYS A 574 -32.51 22.00 -11.02
C LYS A 574 -33.05 20.70 -11.61
N GLY A 575 -34.36 20.49 -11.50
CA GLY A 575 -35.04 19.29 -12.01
C GLY A 575 -34.97 18.06 -11.08
N VAL A 576 -34.30 18.17 -9.93
CA VAL A 576 -34.29 17.13 -8.89
C VAL A 576 -35.43 17.39 -7.92
N SER A 577 -36.25 16.36 -7.64
CA SER A 577 -37.35 16.45 -6.67
C SER A 577 -37.01 15.82 -5.32
N ARG A 578 -35.91 15.06 -5.24
CA ARG A 578 -35.53 14.29 -4.06
C ARG A 578 -34.03 14.00 -4.11
N VAL A 579 -33.36 14.15 -2.96
CA VAL A 579 -31.96 13.77 -2.77
C VAL A 579 -31.86 12.31 -2.38
N ALA A 580 -30.71 11.69 -2.58
CA ALA A 580 -30.43 10.31 -2.17
C ALA A 580 -28.95 10.14 -1.85
N ALA A 581 -28.57 9.05 -1.20
CA ALA A 581 -27.18 8.75 -0.90
C ALA A 581 -26.76 7.40 -1.49
N THR A 582 -25.53 7.33 -1.99
CA THR A 582 -24.94 6.08 -2.48
C THR A 582 -23.67 5.75 -1.73
N ASN A 583 -23.45 4.48 -1.42
CA ASN A 583 -22.16 3.98 -0.97
C ASN A 583 -21.52 3.15 -2.09
N VAL A 584 -20.20 3.24 -2.21
CA VAL A 584 -19.40 2.41 -3.10
C VAL A 584 -18.67 1.39 -2.23
N MET A 585 -18.95 0.12 -2.48
CA MET A 585 -18.28 -0.99 -1.82
C MET A 585 -17.17 -1.52 -2.71
N ASN A 586 -15.95 -1.55 -2.17
CA ASN A 586 -14.81 -2.15 -2.81
C ASN A 586 -14.90 -3.67 -2.65
N THR A 587 -15.05 -4.41 -3.76
CA THR A 587 -15.18 -5.87 -3.73
C THR A 587 -14.15 -6.51 -4.66
N SER A 588 -13.85 -7.80 -4.48
CA SER A 588 -13.01 -8.59 -5.39
C SER A 588 -13.53 -8.62 -6.84
N ARG A 589 -14.79 -8.26 -7.06
CA ARG A 589 -15.40 -8.13 -8.39
C ARG A 589 -15.21 -6.74 -9.00
N GLY A 590 -14.58 -5.81 -8.30
CA GLY A 590 -14.60 -4.38 -8.57
C GLY A 590 -15.64 -3.64 -7.72
N PRO A 591 -15.79 -2.33 -7.90
CA PRO A 591 -16.69 -1.54 -7.07
C PRO A 591 -18.16 -1.85 -7.37
N ILE A 592 -18.97 -1.81 -6.32
CA ILE A 592 -20.43 -1.92 -6.41
C ILE A 592 -21.05 -0.70 -5.76
N PHE A 593 -21.88 0.01 -6.52
CA PHE A 593 -22.66 1.16 -6.04
C PHE A 593 -23.97 0.67 -5.46
N ILE A 594 -24.27 1.06 -4.22
CA ILE A 594 -25.49 0.68 -3.52
C ILE A 594 -26.26 1.95 -3.18
N SER A 595 -27.52 2.03 -3.60
CA SER A 595 -28.42 3.17 -3.32
C SER A 595 -29.84 2.71 -2.98
N ASP A 596 -30.62 3.40 -2.16
CA ASP A 596 -30.26 4.55 -1.30
C ASP A 596 -29.95 4.06 0.11
N THR A 597 -28.75 4.37 0.61
CA THR A 597 -28.25 3.82 1.86
C THR A 597 -28.52 4.67 3.10
N SER A 598 -28.95 5.93 2.94
CA SER A 598 -28.97 6.87 4.09
C SER A 598 -30.14 7.86 4.14
N ILE A 599 -30.93 8.06 3.07
CA ILE A 599 -31.95 9.14 3.04
C ILE A 599 -33.38 8.62 2.92
N ASN A 600 -33.71 7.90 1.85
CA ASN A 600 -35.10 7.63 1.50
C ASN A 600 -35.59 6.31 2.11
N ILE A 601 -36.43 6.40 3.15
CA ILE A 601 -36.98 5.24 3.88
C ILE A 601 -37.73 4.27 2.94
N ASP A 602 -38.77 4.75 2.27
CA ASP A 602 -39.58 3.96 1.33
C ASP A 602 -39.98 4.82 0.12
N PRO A 603 -39.05 5.06 -0.83
CA PRO A 603 -39.31 5.93 -1.97
C PRO A 603 -40.34 5.32 -2.94
N PRO A 604 -41.33 6.09 -3.43
CA PRO A 604 -42.25 5.61 -4.46
C PRO A 604 -41.53 5.33 -5.78
N ALA A 605 -42.18 4.59 -6.68
CA ALA A 605 -41.61 4.15 -7.97
C ALA A 605 -40.94 5.27 -8.80
N LYS A 606 -41.56 6.45 -8.88
CA LYS A 606 -41.00 7.61 -9.59
C LYS A 606 -39.70 8.12 -8.95
N ASP A 607 -39.61 8.08 -7.63
CA ASP A 607 -38.42 8.51 -6.92
C ASP A 607 -37.33 7.44 -7.01
N LEU A 608 -37.66 6.15 -6.94
CA LEU A 608 -36.71 5.06 -7.21
C LEU A 608 -36.07 5.18 -8.60
N ALA A 609 -36.86 5.51 -9.63
CA ALA A 609 -36.33 5.77 -10.96
C ALA A 609 -35.34 6.96 -10.96
N LYS A 610 -35.64 8.04 -10.23
CA LYS A 610 -34.73 9.19 -10.09
C LYS A 610 -33.46 8.84 -9.33
N ILE A 611 -33.57 8.03 -8.27
CA ILE A 611 -32.42 7.52 -7.53
C ILE A 611 -31.50 6.75 -8.48
N ALA A 612 -32.05 5.82 -9.26
CA ALA A 612 -31.27 5.07 -10.26
C ALA A 612 -30.55 5.99 -11.26
N GLN A 613 -31.19 7.05 -11.74
CA GLN A 613 -30.56 8.04 -12.63
C GLN A 613 -29.43 8.83 -11.95
N MET A 614 -29.65 9.24 -10.69
CA MET A 614 -28.62 9.94 -9.92
C MET A 614 -27.43 9.02 -9.67
N THR A 615 -27.67 7.77 -9.28
CA THR A 615 -26.61 6.77 -9.10
C THR A 615 -25.88 6.49 -10.41
N ALA A 616 -26.58 6.41 -11.54
CA ALA A 616 -25.95 6.25 -12.87
C ALA A 616 -24.94 7.37 -13.17
N ARG A 617 -25.29 8.62 -12.85
CA ARG A 617 -24.39 9.77 -12.99
C ARG A 617 -23.20 9.68 -12.05
N THR A 618 -23.41 9.21 -10.82
CA THR A 618 -22.31 8.99 -9.87
C THR A 618 -21.36 7.91 -10.36
N VAL A 619 -21.86 6.81 -10.94
CA VAL A 619 -21.01 5.76 -11.55
C VAL A 619 -20.14 6.33 -12.68
N GLN A 620 -20.71 7.24 -13.49
CA GLN A 620 -19.98 7.94 -14.55
C GLN A 620 -18.92 8.91 -14.00
N LEU A 621 -19.12 9.52 -12.82
CA LEU A 621 -18.10 10.33 -12.16
C LEU A 621 -16.85 9.51 -11.86
N PHE A 622 -17.03 8.22 -11.55
CA PHE A 622 -15.96 7.25 -11.34
C PHE A 622 -15.41 6.66 -12.66
N GLY A 623 -15.82 7.20 -13.81
CA GLY A 623 -15.32 6.77 -15.13
C GLY A 623 -15.89 5.43 -15.62
N MET A 624 -16.98 4.95 -15.02
CA MET A 624 -17.58 3.66 -15.36
C MET A 624 -18.90 3.82 -16.12
N GLU A 625 -19.20 2.83 -16.97
CA GLU A 625 -20.52 2.68 -17.57
C GLU A 625 -21.50 2.09 -16.53
N PRO A 626 -22.65 2.73 -16.27
CA PRO A 626 -23.61 2.23 -15.29
C PRO A 626 -24.35 1.01 -15.82
N VAL A 627 -24.29 -0.10 -15.07
CA VAL A 627 -25.06 -1.34 -15.30
C VAL A 627 -25.85 -1.64 -14.04
N ILE A 628 -27.14 -1.32 -14.08
CA ILE A 628 -27.99 -1.09 -12.91
C ILE A 628 -29.02 -2.20 -12.76
N ALA A 629 -28.99 -2.91 -11.64
CA ALA A 629 -30.06 -3.81 -11.24
C ALA A 629 -31.01 -3.12 -10.25
N MET A 630 -32.30 -3.12 -10.56
CA MET A 630 -33.36 -2.70 -9.66
C MET A 630 -33.77 -3.88 -8.78
N ILE A 631 -33.40 -3.83 -7.50
CA ILE A 631 -33.47 -4.97 -6.59
C ILE A 631 -34.86 -5.16 -6.00
N SER A 632 -35.26 -6.40 -5.86
CA SER A 632 -36.45 -6.83 -5.16
C SER A 632 -36.28 -8.26 -4.64
N TYR A 633 -37.19 -8.70 -3.78
CA TYR A 633 -37.31 -10.11 -3.42
C TYR A 633 -37.94 -10.95 -4.55
N ALA A 634 -38.50 -10.32 -5.59
CA ALA A 634 -39.13 -10.95 -6.75
C ALA A 634 -38.27 -10.81 -8.02
N ASN A 635 -38.50 -11.69 -8.99
CA ASN A 635 -37.88 -11.65 -10.31
C ASN A 635 -38.96 -11.44 -11.39
N PHE A 636 -38.89 -10.34 -12.14
CA PHE A 636 -39.71 -10.06 -13.34
C PHE A 636 -41.19 -10.46 -13.27
N GLY A 637 -41.93 -9.97 -12.27
CA GLY A 637 -43.37 -10.17 -12.12
C GLY A 637 -43.77 -11.44 -11.39
N SER A 638 -42.83 -12.15 -10.76
CA SER A 638 -43.13 -13.35 -9.96
C SER A 638 -43.99 -13.08 -8.72
N SER A 639 -44.20 -11.81 -8.36
CA SER A 639 -45.06 -11.38 -7.25
C SER A 639 -45.99 -10.24 -7.68
N LYS A 640 -47.23 -10.24 -7.16
CA LYS A 640 -48.20 -9.14 -7.32
C LYS A 640 -48.18 -8.17 -6.12
N ASP A 641 -47.32 -8.39 -5.14
CA ASP A 641 -47.20 -7.54 -3.95
C ASP A 641 -46.87 -6.09 -4.34
N PRO A 642 -47.47 -5.08 -3.67
CA PRO A 642 -47.19 -3.68 -3.95
C PRO A 642 -45.71 -3.30 -3.93
N ARG A 643 -44.88 -3.94 -3.09
CA ARG A 643 -43.43 -3.68 -2.98
C ARG A 643 -42.67 -4.14 -4.23
N ALA A 644 -43.02 -5.30 -4.80
CA ALA A 644 -42.46 -5.76 -6.06
C ALA A 644 -42.96 -4.92 -7.24
N LYS A 645 -44.27 -4.62 -7.26
CA LYS A 645 -44.89 -3.75 -8.27
C LYS A 645 -44.26 -2.36 -8.31
N LYS A 646 -43.92 -1.78 -7.16
CA LYS A 646 -43.22 -0.50 -7.05
C LYS A 646 -41.91 -0.48 -7.84
N VAL A 647 -41.10 -1.54 -7.75
CA VAL A 647 -39.83 -1.66 -8.48
C VAL A 647 -40.09 -1.85 -9.97
N LYS A 648 -41.07 -2.68 -10.34
CA LYS A 648 -41.51 -2.88 -11.72
C LYS A 648 -41.96 -1.57 -12.39
N ASP A 649 -42.73 -0.76 -11.69
CA ASP A 649 -43.23 0.53 -12.17
C ASP A 649 -42.06 1.52 -12.35
N ALA A 650 -41.04 1.47 -11.48
CA ALA A 650 -39.81 2.27 -11.63
C ALA A 650 -39.00 1.86 -12.87
N VAL A 651 -38.83 0.55 -13.11
CA VAL A 651 -38.16 0.01 -14.32
C VAL A 651 -38.93 0.42 -15.57
N SER A 652 -40.25 0.29 -15.56
CA SER A 652 -41.11 0.69 -16.69
C SER A 652 -40.98 2.18 -17.01
N TYR A 653 -40.86 3.03 -15.99
CA TYR A 653 -40.57 4.45 -16.15
C TYR A 653 -39.20 4.68 -16.79
N LEU A 654 -38.16 4.03 -16.27
CA LEU A 654 -36.79 4.15 -16.79
C LEU A 654 -36.69 3.69 -18.24
N HIS A 655 -37.30 2.56 -18.61
CA HIS A 655 -37.28 2.08 -20.00
C HIS A 655 -37.99 3.03 -20.97
N ARG A 656 -39.04 3.73 -20.52
CA ARG A 656 -39.79 4.68 -21.35
C ARG A 656 -39.06 6.01 -21.55
N PHE A 657 -38.48 6.56 -20.48
CA PHE A 657 -37.94 7.92 -20.48
C PHE A 657 -36.41 7.98 -20.55
N HIS A 658 -35.73 6.87 -20.27
CA HIS A 658 -34.27 6.71 -20.29
C HIS A 658 -33.87 5.37 -20.93
N PRO A 659 -34.30 5.11 -22.19
CA PRO A 659 -34.06 3.82 -22.86
C PRO A 659 -32.58 3.48 -23.03
N GLU A 660 -31.70 4.48 -23.01
CA GLU A 660 -30.25 4.39 -23.12
C GLU A 660 -29.56 3.77 -21.90
N LEU A 661 -30.19 3.82 -20.72
CA LEU A 661 -29.60 3.27 -19.51
C LEU A 661 -29.64 1.74 -19.55
N ASN A 662 -28.50 1.12 -19.22
CA ASN A 662 -28.42 -0.32 -18.95
C ASN A 662 -29.03 -0.62 -17.58
N VAL A 663 -30.35 -0.55 -17.48
CA VAL A 663 -31.09 -0.78 -16.25
C VAL A 663 -32.21 -1.80 -16.46
N ASP A 664 -32.36 -2.72 -15.51
CA ASP A 664 -33.46 -3.68 -15.55
C ASP A 664 -33.79 -4.24 -14.16
N GLY A 665 -34.90 -4.95 -14.10
CA GLY A 665 -35.45 -5.57 -12.90
C GLY A 665 -36.97 -5.65 -12.99
N GLU A 666 -37.67 -5.95 -11.90
CA GLU A 666 -37.19 -6.29 -10.57
C GLU A 666 -36.40 -7.62 -10.52
N LEU A 667 -35.32 -7.66 -9.73
CA LEU A 667 -34.41 -8.80 -9.62
C LEU A 667 -33.97 -9.07 -8.19
N GLN A 668 -33.82 -10.35 -7.84
CA GLN A 668 -33.09 -10.77 -6.65
C GLN A 668 -31.57 -10.56 -6.84
N VAL A 669 -30.87 -10.37 -5.72
CA VAL A 669 -29.44 -10.00 -5.71
C VAL A 669 -28.55 -11.09 -6.31
N ASP A 670 -28.87 -12.36 -6.08
CA ASP A 670 -28.15 -13.51 -6.63
C ASP A 670 -28.20 -13.53 -8.17
N PHE A 671 -29.35 -13.25 -8.77
CA PHE A 671 -29.48 -13.09 -10.22
C PHE A 671 -28.76 -11.83 -10.72
N ALA A 672 -28.92 -10.69 -10.04
CA ALA A 672 -28.25 -9.45 -10.41
C ALA A 672 -26.73 -9.61 -10.46
N LEU A 673 -26.16 -10.36 -9.51
CA LEU A 673 -24.73 -10.57 -9.41
C LEU A 673 -24.23 -11.80 -10.19
N ASN A 674 -25.09 -12.73 -10.60
CA ASN A 674 -24.69 -13.90 -11.39
C ASN A 674 -25.03 -13.73 -12.88
N ARG A 675 -24.05 -13.26 -13.66
CA ARG A 675 -24.16 -13.02 -15.10
C ARG A 675 -24.65 -14.23 -15.88
N GLU A 676 -24.11 -15.41 -15.60
CA GLU A 676 -24.42 -16.66 -16.32
C GLU A 676 -25.87 -17.10 -16.01
N MET A 677 -26.26 -17.05 -14.74
CA MET A 677 -27.61 -17.39 -14.29
C MET A 677 -28.66 -16.43 -14.85
N LEU A 678 -28.39 -15.12 -14.84
CA LEU A 678 -29.27 -14.10 -15.38
C LEU A 678 -29.47 -14.28 -16.89
N GLN A 679 -28.38 -14.48 -17.64
CA GLN A 679 -28.45 -14.71 -19.08
C GLN A 679 -29.21 -15.99 -19.44
N SER A 680 -29.04 -17.06 -18.65
CA SER A 680 -29.71 -18.33 -18.89
C SER A 680 -31.21 -18.28 -18.61
N LYS A 681 -31.62 -17.67 -17.48
CA LYS A 681 -33.02 -17.66 -17.03
C LYS A 681 -33.84 -16.51 -17.61
N PHE A 682 -33.21 -15.36 -17.82
CA PHE A 682 -33.85 -14.13 -18.28
C PHE A 682 -33.07 -13.48 -19.45
N PRO A 683 -32.91 -14.18 -20.60
CA PRO A 683 -32.13 -13.69 -21.74
C PRO A 683 -32.69 -12.41 -22.36
N PHE A 684 -33.96 -12.09 -22.13
CA PHE A 684 -34.61 -10.85 -22.57
C PHE A 684 -34.16 -9.61 -21.78
N SER A 685 -33.54 -9.81 -20.61
CA SER A 685 -33.16 -8.69 -19.74
C SER A 685 -32.10 -7.82 -20.42
N LYS A 686 -32.21 -6.49 -20.27
CA LYS A 686 -31.16 -5.55 -20.72
C LYS A 686 -29.80 -5.78 -20.04
N LEU A 687 -29.80 -6.52 -18.93
CA LEU A 687 -28.62 -6.90 -18.14
C LEU A 687 -28.06 -8.27 -18.52
N ALA A 688 -28.73 -9.04 -19.38
CA ALA A 688 -28.27 -10.36 -19.80
C ALA A 688 -26.86 -10.27 -20.43
N GLY A 689 -25.93 -11.07 -19.91
CA GLY A 689 -24.55 -11.05 -20.38
C GLY A 689 -23.74 -9.81 -19.99
N LYS A 690 -24.23 -8.92 -19.12
CA LYS A 690 -23.48 -7.77 -18.60
C LYS A 690 -23.04 -7.99 -17.15
N LYS A 691 -22.02 -7.24 -16.72
CA LYS A 691 -21.53 -7.25 -15.34
C LYS A 691 -22.19 -6.09 -14.58
N VAL A 692 -23.16 -6.41 -13.73
CA VAL A 692 -23.83 -5.41 -12.87
C VAL A 692 -22.82 -4.80 -11.91
N ASN A 693 -22.82 -3.47 -11.82
CA ASN A 693 -21.97 -2.68 -10.92
C ASN A 693 -22.79 -1.75 -10.01
N THR A 694 -24.11 -1.69 -10.19
CA THR A 694 -24.99 -0.78 -9.44
C THR A 694 -26.24 -1.52 -8.98
N LEU A 695 -26.57 -1.42 -7.69
CA LEU A 695 -27.73 -2.03 -7.06
C LEU A 695 -28.62 -0.94 -6.47
N ILE A 696 -29.85 -0.84 -6.96
CA ILE A 696 -30.85 0.11 -6.45
C ILE A 696 -31.89 -0.68 -5.66
N TYR A 697 -31.89 -0.47 -4.36
CA TYR A 697 -32.77 -1.13 -3.40
C TYR A 697 -34.11 -0.41 -3.30
N PRO A 698 -35.18 -1.15 -2.95
CA PRO A 698 -36.54 -0.59 -2.89
C PRO A 698 -36.77 0.32 -1.68
N ASP A 699 -35.98 0.18 -0.62
CA ASP A 699 -36.12 0.87 0.66
C ASP A 699 -34.75 1.02 1.36
N LEU A 700 -34.71 1.88 2.39
CA LEU A 700 -33.50 2.22 3.13
C LEU A 700 -32.93 1.03 3.91
N ASP A 701 -33.79 0.25 4.58
CA ASP A 701 -33.35 -0.82 5.48
C ASP A 701 -32.60 -1.90 4.71
N SER A 702 -33.10 -2.29 3.53
CA SER A 702 -32.47 -3.29 2.69
C SER A 702 -31.13 -2.82 2.11
N ALA A 703 -31.05 -1.55 1.68
CA ALA A 703 -29.81 -0.95 1.20
C ALA A 703 -28.76 -0.83 2.32
N ASN A 704 -29.16 -0.26 3.47
CA ASN A 704 -28.30 0.01 4.61
C ASN A 704 -27.73 -1.28 5.20
N SER A 705 -28.60 -2.26 5.43
CA SER A 705 -28.21 -3.57 5.96
C SER A 705 -27.23 -4.27 5.02
N THR A 706 -27.45 -4.20 3.71
CA THR A 706 -26.59 -4.91 2.75
C THR A 706 -25.18 -4.33 2.70
N TYR A 707 -25.01 -3.02 2.55
CA TYR A 707 -23.66 -2.45 2.44
C TYR A 707 -22.87 -2.60 3.74
N LYS A 708 -23.53 -2.47 4.91
CA LYS A 708 -22.89 -2.70 6.21
C LYS A 708 -22.48 -4.16 6.39
N LEU A 709 -23.32 -5.11 5.98
CA LEU A 709 -22.96 -6.52 6.01
C LEU A 709 -21.72 -6.81 5.15
N ILE A 710 -21.65 -6.23 3.95
CA ILE A 710 -20.48 -6.36 3.06
C ILE A 710 -19.23 -5.74 3.70
N LYS A 711 -19.37 -4.55 4.31
CA LYS A 711 -18.29 -3.84 5.02
C LYS A 711 -17.69 -4.71 6.13
N GLU A 712 -18.53 -5.22 7.03
CA GLU A 712 -18.09 -5.99 8.20
C GLU A 712 -17.57 -7.39 7.85
N LEU A 713 -18.21 -8.11 6.91
CA LEU A 713 -17.78 -9.48 6.57
C LEU A 713 -16.46 -9.52 5.81
N ASN A 714 -16.21 -8.53 4.95
CA ASN A 714 -15.02 -8.51 4.11
C ASN A 714 -13.93 -7.60 4.67
N ASN A 715 -14.19 -6.90 5.78
CA ASN A 715 -13.32 -5.87 6.35
C ASN A 715 -12.83 -4.87 5.28
N VAL A 716 -13.77 -4.39 4.45
CA VAL A 716 -13.52 -3.49 3.32
C VAL A 716 -14.03 -2.10 3.62
N ASP A 717 -13.25 -1.08 3.30
CA ASP A 717 -13.69 0.31 3.40
C ASP A 717 -14.78 0.65 2.37
N SER A 718 -15.61 1.63 2.74
CA SER A 718 -16.70 2.11 1.90
C SER A 718 -16.49 3.57 1.52
N ILE A 719 -16.73 3.93 0.25
CA ILE A 719 -16.73 5.33 -0.17
C ILE A 719 -18.18 5.82 -0.13
N GLY A 720 -18.52 6.60 0.88
CA GLY A 720 -19.85 7.19 1.04
C GLY A 720 -20.27 7.37 2.50
N PRO A 721 -21.50 7.84 2.75
CA PRO A 721 -22.55 8.08 1.76
C PRO A 721 -22.31 9.33 0.88
N ILE A 722 -22.23 9.13 -0.43
CA ILE A 722 -22.13 10.20 -1.42
C ILE A 722 -23.52 10.78 -1.63
N MET A 723 -23.73 12.01 -1.15
CA MET A 723 -24.95 12.77 -1.39
C MET A 723 -25.16 13.06 -2.88
N MET A 724 -26.34 12.74 -3.39
CA MET A 724 -26.75 12.95 -4.77
C MET A 724 -27.94 13.90 -4.86
N GLY A 725 -27.99 14.68 -5.93
CA GLY A 725 -29.11 15.60 -6.19
C GLY A 725 -29.00 16.99 -5.54
N MET A 726 -27.91 17.26 -4.83
CA MET A 726 -27.61 18.57 -4.24
C MET A 726 -27.17 19.59 -5.30
N LYS A 727 -27.55 20.87 -5.13
CA LYS A 727 -27.17 21.97 -6.04
C LYS A 727 -25.66 22.23 -6.07
N LYS A 728 -25.00 22.12 -4.90
CA LYS A 728 -23.55 22.30 -4.72
C LYS A 728 -22.91 21.00 -4.19
N PRO A 729 -21.58 20.83 -4.26
CA PRO A 729 -20.87 19.66 -3.75
C PRO A 729 -20.87 19.64 -2.22
N VAL A 730 -21.73 18.82 -1.64
CA VAL A 730 -21.86 18.67 -0.19
C VAL A 730 -22.08 17.20 0.10
N HIS A 731 -21.20 16.60 0.89
CA HIS A 731 -21.32 15.19 1.27
C HIS A 731 -21.26 15.01 2.77
N ILE A 732 -21.87 13.94 3.25
CA ILE A 732 -22.09 13.70 4.67
C ILE A 732 -21.44 12.37 5.04
N LEU A 733 -20.53 12.41 5.99
CA LEU A 733 -19.83 11.26 6.55
C LEU A 733 -20.74 10.50 7.51
N GLN A 734 -20.41 9.23 7.77
CA GLN A 734 -21.03 8.47 8.85
C GLN A 734 -20.24 8.62 10.14
N LEU A 735 -20.93 8.42 11.26
CA LEU A 735 -20.32 8.38 12.59
C LEU A 735 -19.20 7.34 12.61
N GLY A 736 -17.99 7.77 12.99
CA GLY A 736 -16.82 6.91 13.07
C GLY A 736 -16.22 6.51 11.72
N ALA A 737 -16.43 7.31 10.67
CA ALA A 737 -15.72 7.13 9.40
C ALA A 737 -14.20 7.15 9.62
N SER A 738 -13.46 6.24 8.96
CA SER A 738 -12.00 6.22 9.06
C SER A 738 -11.36 7.43 8.37
N VAL A 739 -10.09 7.73 8.70
CA VAL A 739 -9.31 8.77 8.02
C VAL A 739 -9.30 8.55 6.50
N GLU A 740 -9.14 7.30 6.07
CA GLU A 740 -9.13 6.92 4.65
C GLU A 740 -10.50 7.15 3.99
N GLU A 741 -11.60 6.79 4.66
CA GLU A 741 -12.96 7.08 4.15
C GLU A 741 -13.16 8.59 3.96
N MET A 742 -12.63 9.42 4.86
CA MET A 742 -12.71 10.88 4.77
C MET A 742 -11.86 11.45 3.62
N VAL A 743 -10.65 10.94 3.41
CA VAL A 743 -9.78 11.33 2.27
C VAL A 743 -10.45 10.96 0.94
N ASN A 744 -11.00 9.75 0.84
CA ASN A 744 -11.73 9.30 -0.35
C ASN A 744 -12.97 10.16 -0.63
N MET A 745 -13.71 10.52 0.43
CA MET A 745 -14.85 11.43 0.30
C MET A 745 -14.44 12.85 -0.07
N ALA A 746 -13.26 13.32 0.35
CA ALA A 746 -12.72 14.60 -0.09
C ALA A 746 -12.38 14.60 -1.58
N ALA A 747 -11.76 13.52 -2.08
CA ALA A 747 -11.51 13.36 -3.52
C ALA A 747 -12.83 13.37 -4.31
N VAL A 748 -13.87 12.65 -3.84
CA VAL A 748 -15.21 12.70 -4.44
C VAL A 748 -15.79 14.11 -4.45
N ALA A 749 -15.67 14.83 -3.33
CA ALA A 749 -16.19 16.20 -3.18
C ALA A 749 -15.52 17.17 -4.16
N VAL A 750 -14.19 17.07 -4.31
CA VAL A 750 -13.41 17.87 -5.26
C VAL A 750 -13.82 17.56 -6.70
N VAL A 751 -13.97 16.29 -7.07
CA VAL A 751 -14.39 15.89 -8.41
C VAL A 751 -15.83 16.35 -8.72
N ASP A 752 -16.76 16.25 -7.77
CA ASP A 752 -18.13 16.78 -7.95
C ASP A 752 -18.11 18.31 -8.14
N ALA A 753 -17.25 19.03 -7.40
CA ALA A 753 -17.05 20.47 -7.57
C ALA A 753 -16.52 20.83 -8.95
N GLN A 754 -15.48 20.13 -9.43
CA GLN A 754 -14.92 20.33 -10.77
C GLN A 754 -15.96 20.09 -11.87
N GLU A 755 -16.78 19.04 -11.76
CA GLU A 755 -17.79 18.73 -12.77
C GLU A 755 -18.94 19.72 -12.78
N LYS A 756 -19.39 20.19 -11.61
CA LYS A 756 -20.40 21.25 -11.51
C LYS A 756 -19.89 22.58 -12.07
N GLU A 757 -18.62 22.92 -11.82
CA GLU A 757 -17.98 24.11 -12.41
C GLU A 757 -17.94 24.03 -13.95
N LYS A 758 -17.53 22.89 -14.51
CA LYS A 758 -17.51 22.68 -15.97
C LYS A 758 -18.90 22.82 -16.60
N ARG A 759 -19.94 22.36 -15.91
CA ARG A 759 -21.34 22.49 -16.38
C ARG A 759 -21.86 23.91 -16.28
N ALA A 760 -21.42 24.71 -15.31
CA ALA A 760 -21.82 26.11 -15.21
C ALA A 760 -21.17 27.00 -16.29
N LYS A 761 -20.03 26.59 -16.84
CA LYS A 761 -19.33 27.26 -17.95
C LYS A 761 -19.86 26.88 -19.34
N LYS A 762 -20.70 25.85 -19.45
CA LYS A 762 -21.39 25.41 -20.68
C LYS A 762 -22.82 25.92 -20.67
#